data_AF-A0A511AEG1-F1
#
_entry.id   AF-A0A511AEG1-F1
#
_cell.length_a   1.000
_cell.length_b   1.000
_cell.length_c   1.000
_cell.angle_alpha   90.00
_cell.angle_beta   90.00
_cell.angle_gamma   90.00
#
_symmetry.space_group_name_H-M   'P 1'
#
loop_
_entity.id
_entity.type
_entity.pdbx_description
1 polymer ?
#
loop_
_entity_poly.entity_id
_entity_poly.type
_entity_poly.pdbx_seq_one_letter_code
_entity_poly.pdbx_strand_id
1 'polypeptide(L)'
;MIDARVESAGTPAPVADWVTIADLYRDPFPIYDRLRAEGGVHWVPAVGRYLITSYDAVHTTEFDQETFSANEEGSLQIRAMGHSMLRRDDPEHYAERKAWQPVLRPGVVKRTWTSVFQRNANRYLDELIEKGPGADLIWDFAAPYAAENLREILGFHNATQQDLQRWSQTMISATGNYADDPDVWAEGKRSFDEVDTALDEMLKWHLAHPDHSLISTLLRIPDYQMPIEKIRANIKMTIGGGLNEPRDALGVAAWALLEHPEQRRSVEQDPSLWPTVFDEAIRWIAPIGLYSRQVTRDTVLAGRELPAGAKLGICILSANRDENVWADAAAFDLRREVKPHLSFSKGVHVCLGAWVAKAEVATVGLPALFSRLRGLDLIPQRPAEIGGWVFRGMLSMPITWSEAETAHDGSEVLSRVSGAATVLSGAGESTSPAPTVAIVGAGPAGCFTAQAVRRLMPDAQIDVFDRLPVPYGLVRFGVAADHQGTKSVTRQFDRLFTRENVRFHGNVTIGTDLELDVLRETHDAVVLSTGLREDAELSIPGAAAAGLMGAGRVTRVLNGHPDETDEVRSLGADVVVVGHGNVAVDVVRLLVADHNAFDGSDIDDAVRERMVKDLRVVHIVGRSSPASAKFDPVMVRELAALSGVEHVVHGLEDLETPAGKDARVDAIRDLGARAEPEPRVRVRWWFGLTPAAVREEGGSVQSVQFSNRSGQSVTLRADSVITAVGFTAGDDTPVAAGAHDDGRIMPGLYAAGWLRRGPRGTIPDQRNDARELARLLLDDITSGAVTMNRPGRDALPSVPGVVDFDGWRRIDLRETMGAAPGRVRAKLRTHSELLVTAADLTLVLNDSVSDIDLTSSVLAVPITIAYGTESGGAELVAEDLGRRFGERADVKIADLAEIGPEDIDSSRMLVVVCSTYGDGELPTGVRPLLDALRTERPNLNALTFAVFGMGDRSYAKTYSRGSELLAEALSDLGAMRVGEYGRHDAGGAIDAVEAAAEWIEGVVAELATRTQALTR
;
A
#
# COMPACT_ATOMS: atom_id res chain seq x y z
N MET A 1 13.48 29.47 -37.03
CA MET A 1 13.35 30.91 -36.72
C MET A 1 11.95 31.10 -36.19
N ILE A 2 11.70 31.20 -34.89
CA ILE A 2 12.19 32.13 -33.86
C ILE A 2 12.42 31.28 -32.57
N ASP A 3 13.63 30.99 -32.10
CA ASP A 3 14.58 31.77 -31.27
C ASP A 3 14.11 32.24 -29.88
N ALA A 4 14.99 31.98 -28.89
CA ALA A 4 15.02 32.42 -27.49
C ALA A 4 14.08 31.75 -26.45
N ARG A 5 14.57 30.67 -25.81
CA ARG A 5 14.35 30.50 -24.36
C ARG A 5 15.07 31.65 -23.67
N VAL A 6 14.31 32.66 -23.25
CA VAL A 6 14.82 33.65 -22.30
C VAL A 6 15.01 32.90 -20.98
N GLU A 7 16.25 32.50 -20.68
CA GLU A 7 16.68 32.31 -19.30
C GLU A 7 16.34 33.62 -18.59
N SER A 8 15.32 33.62 -17.72
CA SER A 8 15.07 34.80 -16.90
C SER A 8 16.29 34.94 -15.99
N ALA A 9 17.14 35.93 -16.27
CA ALA A 9 18.24 36.28 -15.38
C ALA A 9 17.64 36.50 -13.97
N GLY A 10 18.08 35.68 -13.02
CA GLY A 10 17.70 35.85 -11.63
C GLY A 10 18.23 37.19 -11.13
N THR A 11 17.75 37.63 -9.97
CA THR A 11 18.35 38.77 -9.29
C THR A 11 19.19 38.29 -8.11
N PRO A 12 20.28 38.98 -7.73
CA PRO A 12 21.04 38.61 -6.54
C PRO A 12 20.15 38.57 -5.29
N ALA A 13 20.35 37.58 -4.44
CA ALA A 13 19.61 37.51 -3.18
C ALA A 13 19.98 38.70 -2.28
N PRO A 14 19.00 39.42 -1.70
CA PRO A 14 19.25 40.52 -0.78
C PRO A 14 19.97 40.05 0.50
N VAL A 15 20.73 40.97 1.11
CA VAL A 15 21.43 40.74 2.38
C VAL A 15 20.56 41.22 3.55
N ALA A 16 20.33 40.35 4.52
CA ALA A 16 19.59 40.64 5.74
C ALA A 16 20.56 40.66 6.95
N ASP A 17 21.39 41.70 7.03
CA ASP A 17 22.36 41.93 8.11
C ASP A 17 21.74 42.39 9.44
N TRP A 18 20.46 42.78 9.41
CA TRP A 18 19.64 43.09 10.58
C TRP A 18 19.20 41.86 11.39
N VAL A 19 19.37 40.66 10.82
CA VAL A 19 19.03 39.40 11.50
C VAL A 19 20.16 38.99 12.43
N THR A 20 19.84 38.78 13.72
CA THR A 20 20.79 38.30 14.73
C THR A 20 20.41 36.89 15.22
N ILE A 21 21.41 36.09 15.59
CA ILE A 21 21.16 34.75 16.17
C ILE A 21 20.36 34.86 17.48
N ALA A 22 20.61 35.89 18.29
CA ALA A 22 19.93 36.10 19.56
C ALA A 22 18.43 36.37 19.37
N ASP A 23 18.06 37.16 18.36
CA ASP A 23 16.64 37.44 18.07
C ASP A 23 15.96 36.23 17.41
N LEU A 24 16.65 35.51 16.50
CA LEU A 24 16.17 34.23 15.97
C LEU A 24 15.88 33.23 17.11
N TYR A 25 16.77 33.11 18.08
CA TYR A 25 16.60 32.20 19.20
C TYR A 25 15.40 32.59 20.09
N ARG A 26 15.21 33.88 20.36
CA ARG A 26 14.12 34.39 21.20
C ARG A 26 12.77 34.21 20.51
N ASP A 27 12.60 34.82 19.35
CA ASP A 27 11.37 34.74 18.57
C ASP A 27 11.67 34.93 17.07
N PRO A 28 11.73 33.82 16.30
CA PRO A 28 12.12 33.91 14.90
C PRO A 28 10.96 34.32 13.98
N PHE A 29 9.71 34.31 14.44
CA PHE A 29 8.55 34.51 13.56
C PHE A 29 8.49 35.92 12.95
N PRO A 30 8.67 37.03 13.69
CA PRO A 30 8.70 38.36 13.09
C PRO A 30 9.82 38.53 12.04
N ILE A 31 10.95 37.84 12.23
CA ILE A 31 12.05 37.82 11.28
C ILE A 31 11.62 37.08 10.01
N TYR A 32 11.07 35.89 10.16
CA TYR A 32 10.61 35.06 9.05
C TYR A 32 9.49 35.71 8.23
N ASP A 33 8.53 36.36 8.89
CA ASP A 33 7.44 37.08 8.22
C ASP A 33 7.99 38.17 7.30
N ARG A 34 8.97 38.95 7.79
CA ARG A 34 9.66 39.96 6.98
C ARG A 34 10.45 39.33 5.83
N LEU A 35 11.20 38.26 6.08
CA LEU A 35 11.97 37.58 5.03
C LEU A 35 11.06 37.00 3.94
N ARG A 36 9.88 36.44 4.30
CA ARG A 36 8.89 35.97 3.32
C ARG A 36 8.32 37.13 2.49
N ALA A 37 7.91 38.22 3.15
CA ALA A 37 7.39 39.42 2.48
C ALA A 37 8.40 40.07 1.52
N GLU A 38 9.70 39.95 1.80
CA GLU A 38 10.79 40.48 0.96
C GLU A 38 11.27 39.48 -0.13
N GLY A 39 10.58 38.35 -0.31
CA GLY A 39 10.78 37.40 -1.41
C GLY A 39 11.39 36.05 -1.03
N GLY A 40 11.52 35.75 0.26
CA GLY A 40 11.73 34.38 0.77
C GLY A 40 13.13 33.78 0.66
N VAL A 41 14.08 34.44 -0.01
CA VAL A 41 15.47 33.97 -0.18
C VAL A 41 16.45 35.10 0.09
N HIS A 42 17.18 35.01 1.21
CA HIS A 42 18.06 36.08 1.70
C HIS A 42 19.40 35.54 2.20
N TRP A 43 20.50 36.23 1.88
CA TRP A 43 21.78 35.99 2.54
C TRP A 43 21.76 36.59 3.95
N VAL A 44 22.03 35.76 4.97
CA VAL A 44 22.08 36.19 6.37
C VAL A 44 23.51 36.04 6.90
N PRO A 45 24.30 37.13 6.98
CA PRO A 45 25.71 37.07 7.38
C PRO A 45 25.92 36.44 8.76
N ALA A 46 25.05 36.74 9.74
CA ALA A 46 25.16 36.20 11.09
C ALA A 46 25.02 34.68 11.16
N VAL A 47 24.32 34.06 10.19
CA VAL A 47 24.15 32.60 10.09
C VAL A 47 25.15 31.99 9.09
N GLY A 48 25.69 32.80 8.18
CA GLY A 48 26.58 32.34 7.10
C GLY A 48 25.86 31.49 6.05
N ARG A 49 24.56 31.72 5.84
CA ARG A 49 23.70 30.93 4.94
C ARG A 49 22.69 31.81 4.21
N TYR A 50 22.21 31.30 3.07
CA TYR A 50 20.97 31.78 2.47
C TYR A 50 19.78 31.14 3.18
N LEU A 51 18.96 31.93 3.87
CA LEU A 51 17.73 31.43 4.50
C LEU A 51 16.62 31.36 3.46
N ILE A 52 16.01 30.19 3.36
CA ILE A 52 14.88 29.88 2.48
C ILE A 52 13.63 29.78 3.36
N THR A 53 12.72 30.75 3.25
CA THR A 53 11.66 30.96 4.24
C THR A 53 10.24 30.77 3.72
N SER A 54 10.00 30.82 2.40
CA SER A 54 8.67 30.56 1.83
C SER A 54 8.42 29.07 1.61
N TYR A 55 7.15 28.66 1.69
CA TYR A 55 6.74 27.27 1.52
C TYR A 55 7.17 26.72 0.15
N ASP A 56 6.87 27.44 -0.93
CA ASP A 56 7.17 26.98 -2.30
C ASP A 56 8.67 26.79 -2.53
N ALA A 57 9.51 27.69 -2.01
CA ALA A 57 10.95 27.60 -2.18
C ALA A 57 11.52 26.43 -1.37
N VAL A 58 11.10 26.28 -0.11
CA VAL A 58 11.47 25.14 0.73
C VAL A 58 11.02 23.83 0.07
N HIS A 59 9.76 23.73 -0.33
CA HIS A 59 9.19 22.55 -0.98
C HIS A 59 9.98 22.18 -2.24
N THR A 60 10.36 23.16 -3.06
CA THR A 60 11.19 22.94 -4.26
C THR A 60 12.52 22.25 -3.93
N THR A 61 13.22 22.71 -2.88
CA THR A 61 14.52 22.13 -2.50
C THR A 61 14.46 20.68 -2.04
N GLU A 62 13.27 20.18 -1.70
CA GLU A 62 13.10 18.82 -1.20
C GLU A 62 13.06 17.75 -2.29
N PHE A 63 12.70 18.12 -3.53
CA PHE A 63 12.53 17.17 -4.64
C PHE A 63 13.70 17.16 -5.63
N ASP A 64 14.72 17.98 -5.41
CA ASP A 64 15.88 18.12 -6.29
C ASP A 64 17.18 18.00 -5.48
N GLN A 65 17.52 16.77 -5.07
CA GLN A 65 18.77 16.48 -4.36
C GLN A 65 20.01 16.67 -5.25
N GLU A 66 19.87 16.62 -6.57
CA GLU A 66 20.98 16.84 -7.50
C GLU A 66 21.45 18.29 -7.47
N THR A 67 20.53 19.25 -7.39
CA THR A 67 20.85 20.68 -7.25
C THR A 67 21.04 21.09 -5.79
N PHE A 68 20.21 20.59 -4.88
CA PHE A 68 20.21 20.91 -3.45
C PHE A 68 20.64 19.69 -2.64
N SER A 69 21.94 19.47 -2.58
CA SER A 69 22.54 18.33 -1.89
C SER A 69 22.37 18.42 -0.38
N ALA A 70 22.11 17.28 0.27
CA ALA A 70 22.16 17.15 1.73
C ALA A 70 23.59 17.03 2.27
N ASN A 71 24.57 16.75 1.41
CA ASN A 71 25.97 16.55 1.74
C ASN A 71 26.77 17.86 1.71
N GLU A 72 26.63 18.65 2.77
CA GLU A 72 27.30 19.94 2.88
C GLU A 72 28.78 19.83 3.32
N GLU A 73 29.66 20.56 2.62
CA GLU A 73 31.06 20.76 3.00
C GLU A 73 31.20 21.49 4.35
N GLY A 74 31.99 20.94 5.27
CA GLY A 74 32.20 21.54 6.60
C GLY A 74 30.95 21.51 7.49
N SER A 75 30.04 20.55 7.25
CA SER A 75 28.82 20.37 8.03
C SER A 75 29.10 20.18 9.53
N LEU A 76 28.47 21.03 10.35
CA LEU A 76 28.49 20.90 11.82
C LEU A 76 27.91 19.57 12.27
N GLN A 77 26.92 19.05 11.55
CA GLN A 77 26.31 17.76 11.86
C GLN A 77 27.24 16.59 11.59
N ILE A 78 27.98 16.62 10.48
CA ILE A 78 28.99 15.59 10.21
C ILE A 78 30.06 15.60 11.31
N ARG A 79 30.47 16.79 11.78
CA ARG A 79 31.41 16.93 12.90
C ARG A 79 30.83 16.41 14.23
N ALA A 80 29.57 16.68 14.52
CA ALA A 80 28.93 16.35 15.79
C ALA A 80 28.52 14.87 15.91
N MET A 81 28.07 14.25 14.81
CA MET A 81 27.41 12.94 14.82
C MET A 81 28.06 11.92 13.89
N GLY A 82 29.01 12.33 13.06
CA GLY A 82 29.54 11.52 11.95
C GLY A 82 28.69 11.66 10.68
N HIS A 83 29.19 11.10 9.58
CA HIS A 83 28.52 11.16 8.29
C HIS A 83 27.40 10.11 8.23
N SER A 84 26.18 10.53 8.57
CA SER A 84 24.97 9.69 8.56
C SER A 84 24.21 9.79 7.24
N MET A 85 23.21 8.93 7.05
CA MET A 85 22.33 8.95 5.88
C MET A 85 21.62 10.29 5.67
N LEU A 86 21.40 11.09 6.74
CA LEU A 86 20.76 12.42 6.65
C LEU A 86 21.65 13.48 5.96
N ARG A 87 22.94 13.20 5.79
CA ARG A 87 23.92 14.07 5.14
C ARG A 87 24.58 13.39 3.93
N ARG A 88 23.87 12.46 3.30
CA ARG A 88 24.24 11.81 2.04
C ARG A 88 23.12 12.00 1.04
N ASP A 89 23.46 12.04 -0.23
CA ASP A 89 22.48 11.93 -1.32
C ASP A 89 22.42 10.49 -1.81
N ASP A 90 21.45 10.18 -2.67
CA ASP A 90 21.38 8.89 -3.34
C ASP A 90 22.57 8.70 -4.31
N PRO A 91 23.06 7.45 -4.49
CA PRO A 91 22.48 6.18 -4.04
C PRO A 91 22.87 5.73 -2.62
N GLU A 92 23.84 6.39 -1.96
CA GLU A 92 24.32 5.94 -0.65
C GLU A 92 23.26 6.09 0.45
N HIS A 93 22.53 7.21 0.43
CA HIS A 93 21.44 7.46 1.36
C HIS A 93 20.37 6.36 1.30
N TYR A 94 19.90 6.02 0.10
CA TYR A 94 18.85 5.00 -0.08
C TYR A 94 19.19 3.66 0.57
N ALA A 95 20.42 3.15 0.37
CA ALA A 95 20.82 1.85 0.90
C ALA A 95 20.77 1.82 2.44
N GLU A 96 21.28 2.87 3.09
CA GLU A 96 21.26 2.97 4.56
C GLU A 96 19.85 3.18 5.10
N ARG A 97 19.06 4.04 4.45
CA ARG A 97 17.66 4.30 4.81
C ARG A 97 16.81 3.03 4.71
N LYS A 98 16.98 2.23 3.64
CA LYS A 98 16.28 0.96 3.43
C LYS A 98 16.55 -0.02 4.57
N ALA A 99 17.79 -0.06 5.08
CA ALA A 99 18.16 -0.92 6.20
C ALA A 99 17.60 -0.45 7.55
N TRP A 100 17.39 0.86 7.72
CA TRP A 100 16.84 1.47 8.95
C TRP A 100 15.31 1.38 9.04
N GLN A 101 14.62 1.37 7.89
CA GLN A 101 13.16 1.46 7.81
C GLN A 101 12.35 0.33 8.49
N PRO A 102 12.75 -0.96 8.47
CA PRO A 102 11.87 -2.07 8.85
C PRO A 102 11.23 -1.96 10.24
N VAL A 103 11.93 -1.39 11.22
CA VAL A 103 11.45 -1.27 12.62
C VAL A 103 10.50 -0.09 12.82
N LEU A 104 10.51 0.88 11.89
CA LEU A 104 9.81 2.16 12.00
C LEU A 104 8.55 2.24 11.12
N ARG A 105 8.21 1.17 10.40
CA ARG A 105 7.02 1.13 9.53
C ARG A 105 5.73 1.19 10.36
N PRO A 106 4.64 1.79 9.84
CA PRO A 106 3.39 1.99 10.61
C PRO A 106 2.87 0.70 11.25
N GLY A 107 2.84 -0.40 10.49
CA GLY A 107 2.39 -1.69 11.01
C GLY A 107 3.27 -2.25 12.11
N VAL A 108 4.57 -1.91 12.18
CA VAL A 108 5.48 -2.34 13.26
C VAL A 108 5.25 -1.50 14.48
N VAL A 109 5.15 -0.18 14.30
CA VAL A 109 4.83 0.76 15.37
C VAL A 109 3.56 0.34 16.10
N LYS A 110 2.48 0.09 15.35
CA LYS A 110 1.21 -0.34 15.91
C LYS A 110 1.29 -1.67 16.68
N ARG A 111 1.94 -2.69 16.11
CA ARG A 111 1.94 -4.05 16.69
C ARG A 111 2.97 -4.28 17.78
N THR A 112 4.07 -3.52 17.78
CA THR A 112 5.22 -3.73 18.66
C THR A 112 5.42 -2.58 19.62
N TRP A 113 5.39 -1.34 19.13
CA TRP A 113 5.85 -0.18 19.90
C TRP A 113 4.74 0.53 20.68
N THR A 114 3.49 0.52 20.22
CA THR A 114 2.39 1.20 20.93
C THR A 114 2.18 0.68 22.36
N SER A 115 2.31 -0.62 22.61
CA SER A 115 2.21 -1.18 23.97
C SER A 115 3.39 -0.78 24.86
N VAL A 116 4.60 -0.67 24.29
CA VAL A 116 5.79 -0.14 24.96
C VAL A 116 5.58 1.32 25.34
N PHE A 117 5.06 2.13 24.41
CA PHE A 117 4.74 3.53 24.67
C PHE A 117 3.70 3.67 25.78
N GLN A 118 2.65 2.84 25.79
CA GLN A 118 1.63 2.90 26.84
C GLN A 118 2.22 2.57 28.21
N ARG A 119 3.06 1.53 28.29
CA ARG A 119 3.76 1.16 29.53
C ARG A 119 4.64 2.30 30.03
N ASN A 120 5.41 2.92 29.14
CA ASN A 120 6.33 3.99 29.49
C ASN A 120 5.56 5.28 29.87
N ALA A 121 4.46 5.58 29.19
CA ALA A 121 3.59 6.71 29.54
C ALA A 121 3.02 6.54 30.95
N ASN A 122 2.56 5.33 31.30
CA ASN A 122 2.06 5.05 32.65
C ASN A 122 3.14 5.30 33.71
N ARG A 123 4.33 4.73 33.51
CA ARG A 123 5.46 4.89 34.43
C ARG A 123 5.83 6.36 34.64
N TYR A 124 6.07 7.12 33.58
CA TYR A 124 6.55 8.49 33.74
C TYR A 124 5.46 9.47 34.14
N LEU A 125 4.18 9.15 33.89
CA LEU A 125 3.07 9.88 34.51
C LEU A 125 2.97 9.59 36.00
N ASP A 126 3.24 8.36 36.46
CA ASP A 126 3.30 8.06 37.90
C ASP A 126 4.42 8.88 38.57
N GLU A 127 5.61 8.91 37.97
CA GLU A 127 6.75 9.72 38.46
C GLU A 127 6.42 11.24 38.47
N LEU A 128 5.68 11.74 37.47
CA LEU A 128 5.19 13.12 37.43
C LEU A 128 4.17 13.39 38.56
N ILE A 129 3.22 12.47 38.77
CA ILE A 129 2.17 12.59 39.79
C ILE A 129 2.78 12.58 41.20
N GLU A 130 3.80 11.75 41.43
CA GLU A 130 4.54 11.70 42.70
C GLU A 130 5.25 13.01 43.02
N LYS A 131 5.77 13.73 42.00
CA LYS A 131 6.36 15.06 42.18
C LYS A 131 5.30 16.12 42.57
N GLY A 132 4.05 15.92 42.15
CA GLY A 132 2.91 16.74 42.50
C GLY A 132 2.75 18.02 41.67
N PRO A 133 1.64 18.76 41.89
CA PRO A 133 1.36 20.00 41.18
C PRO A 133 2.51 21.00 41.33
N GLY A 134 2.92 21.63 40.23
CA GLY A 134 4.11 22.48 40.16
C GLY A 134 5.32 21.84 39.48
N ALA A 135 5.23 20.55 39.13
CA ALA A 135 6.18 19.85 38.28
C ALA A 135 6.25 20.45 36.86
N ASP A 136 7.37 20.25 36.19
CA ASP A 136 7.64 20.71 34.83
C ASP A 136 7.28 19.62 33.81
N LEU A 137 6.27 19.85 32.96
CA LEU A 137 5.81 18.80 32.03
C LEU A 137 6.93 18.32 31.09
N ILE A 138 7.84 19.20 30.70
CA ILE A 138 8.87 18.88 29.70
C ILE A 138 9.90 17.94 30.32
N TRP A 139 10.48 18.34 31.46
CA TRP A 139 11.59 17.60 32.05
C TRP A 139 11.15 16.49 33.00
N ASP A 140 9.95 16.59 33.57
CA ASP A 140 9.43 15.59 34.50
C ASP A 140 8.56 14.52 33.83
N PHE A 141 8.13 14.71 32.57
CA PHE A 141 7.38 13.71 31.81
C PHE A 141 7.81 13.57 30.35
N ALA A 142 7.71 14.62 29.53
CA ALA A 142 7.85 14.49 28.07
C ALA A 142 9.24 13.97 27.65
N ALA A 143 10.31 14.52 28.26
CA ALA A 143 11.68 14.13 27.99
C ALA A 143 12.02 12.70 28.46
N PRO A 144 11.74 12.30 29.72
CA PRO A 144 12.02 10.92 30.15
C PRO A 144 11.16 9.89 29.42
N TYR A 145 9.90 10.23 29.09
CA TYR A 145 9.03 9.40 28.26
C TYR A 145 9.62 9.15 26.87
N ALA A 146 9.96 10.22 26.15
CA ALA A 146 10.51 10.11 24.81
C ALA A 146 11.88 9.43 24.77
N ALA A 147 12.72 9.71 25.77
CA ALA A 147 14.03 9.10 25.89
C ALA A 147 13.95 7.59 26.12
N GLU A 148 13.03 7.11 26.96
CA GLU A 148 12.86 5.68 27.20
C GLU A 148 12.27 4.96 25.99
N ASN A 149 11.29 5.56 25.30
CA ASN A 149 10.74 5.01 24.08
C ASN A 149 11.82 4.84 23.00
N LEU A 150 12.65 5.86 22.80
CA LEU A 150 13.76 5.79 21.85
C LEU A 150 14.81 4.77 22.26
N ARG A 151 15.14 4.68 23.56
CA ARG A 151 16.08 3.69 24.09
C ARG A 151 15.66 2.26 23.71
N GLU A 152 14.39 1.94 23.89
CA GLU A 152 13.84 0.63 23.56
C GLU A 152 13.76 0.36 22.07
N ILE A 153 13.34 1.36 21.26
CA ILE A 153 13.34 1.24 19.80
C ILE A 153 14.75 0.95 19.28
N LEU A 154 15.76 1.65 19.80
CA LEU A 154 17.15 1.45 19.39
C LEU A 154 17.69 0.08 19.84
N GLY A 155 17.26 -0.40 21.00
CA GLY A 155 17.75 -1.64 21.61
C GLY A 155 18.93 -1.41 22.57
N PHE A 156 18.98 -0.25 23.24
CA PHE A 156 20.02 0.05 24.22
C PHE A 156 19.64 -0.51 25.60
N HIS A 157 20.15 -1.68 25.95
CA HIS A 157 19.94 -2.30 27.27
C HIS A 157 20.99 -1.88 28.32
N ASN A 158 22.10 -1.26 27.90
CA ASN A 158 23.20 -0.79 28.75
C ASN A 158 23.23 0.74 28.96
N ALA A 159 22.20 1.46 28.51
CA ALA A 159 22.06 2.90 28.72
C ALA A 159 20.77 3.20 29.49
N THR A 160 20.70 4.38 30.11
CA THR A 160 19.49 4.88 30.77
C THR A 160 18.79 5.95 29.93
N GLN A 161 17.52 6.25 30.21
CA GLN A 161 16.85 7.39 29.59
C GLN A 161 17.60 8.71 29.83
N GLN A 162 18.24 8.89 30.99
CA GLN A 162 19.03 10.09 31.28
C GLN A 162 20.27 10.21 30.39
N ASP A 163 20.89 9.06 30.05
CA ASP A 163 21.99 9.04 29.08
C ASP A 163 21.49 9.47 27.70
N LEU A 164 20.36 8.92 27.23
CA LEU A 164 19.76 9.30 25.95
C LEU A 164 19.44 10.80 25.89
N GLN A 165 18.83 11.37 26.93
CA GLN A 165 18.52 12.80 27.00
C GLN A 165 19.79 13.65 26.86
N ARG A 166 20.84 13.34 27.65
CA ARG A 166 22.09 14.10 27.61
C ARG A 166 22.80 13.93 26.27
N TRP A 167 22.88 12.71 25.75
CA TRP A 167 23.50 12.44 24.45
C TRP A 167 22.81 13.23 23.35
N SER A 168 21.48 13.18 23.30
CA SER A 168 20.70 13.94 22.32
C SER A 168 20.95 15.44 22.44
N GLN A 169 20.78 16.01 23.64
CA GLN A 169 20.89 17.46 23.85
C GLN A 169 22.29 18.00 23.54
N THR A 170 23.35 17.32 23.98
CA THR A 170 24.74 17.77 23.74
C THR A 170 25.15 17.62 22.27
N MET A 171 24.73 16.54 21.60
CA MET A 171 24.97 16.40 20.15
C MET A 171 24.18 17.42 19.34
N ILE A 172 22.92 17.72 19.68
CA ILE A 172 22.12 18.77 19.05
C ILE A 172 22.75 20.16 19.29
N SER A 173 23.22 20.43 20.50
CA SER A 173 23.90 21.70 20.80
C SER A 173 25.15 21.86 19.93
N ALA A 174 25.88 20.77 19.70
CA ALA A 174 27.01 20.73 18.78
C ALA A 174 26.62 20.90 17.29
N THR A 175 25.49 20.34 16.83
CA THR A 175 25.01 20.55 15.44
C THR A 175 24.60 22.00 15.19
N GLY A 176 24.12 22.70 16.23
CA GLY A 176 23.74 24.11 16.22
C GLY A 176 24.84 25.08 16.66
N ASN A 177 26.09 24.63 16.84
CA ASN A 177 27.20 25.45 17.39
C ASN A 177 27.79 26.43 16.36
N TYR A 178 26.96 27.31 15.80
CA TYR A 178 27.36 28.33 14.82
C TYR A 178 28.34 29.38 15.40
N ALA A 179 28.42 29.50 16.72
CA ALA A 179 29.38 30.35 17.41
C ALA A 179 30.77 29.72 17.61
N ASP A 180 30.93 28.43 17.24
CA ASP A 180 32.15 27.62 17.40
C ASP A 180 32.71 27.60 18.84
N ASP A 181 31.81 27.49 19.82
CA ASP A 181 32.16 27.39 21.23
C ASP A 181 32.92 26.06 21.53
N PRO A 182 34.14 26.08 22.07
CA PRO A 182 34.93 24.88 22.33
C PRO A 182 34.34 23.97 23.41
N ASP A 183 33.62 24.51 24.39
CA ASP A 183 33.04 23.72 25.48
C ASP A 183 31.85 22.90 24.97
N VAL A 184 31.01 23.49 24.12
CA VAL A 184 29.91 22.78 23.42
C VAL A 184 30.45 21.63 22.57
N TRP A 185 31.58 21.82 21.90
CA TRP A 185 32.24 20.74 21.16
C TRP A 185 32.78 19.64 22.07
N ALA A 186 33.35 19.99 23.22
CA ALA A 186 33.88 19.02 24.17
C ALA A 186 32.76 18.13 24.76
N GLU A 187 31.62 18.74 25.12
CA GLU A 187 30.45 18.02 25.62
C GLU A 187 29.82 17.12 24.56
N GLY A 188 29.62 17.64 23.34
CA GLY A 188 29.12 16.85 22.21
C GLY A 188 30.03 15.68 21.87
N LYS A 189 31.36 15.90 21.89
CA LYS A 189 32.35 14.83 21.66
C LYS A 189 32.29 13.76 22.75
N ARG A 190 32.12 14.14 24.01
CA ARG A 190 31.99 13.17 25.10
C ARG A 190 30.81 12.23 24.88
N SER A 191 29.64 12.78 24.54
CA SER A 191 28.45 11.98 24.21
C SER A 191 28.65 11.13 22.96
N PHE A 192 29.32 11.67 21.93
CA PHE A 192 29.69 10.90 20.74
C PHE A 192 30.51 9.65 21.08
N ASP A 193 31.53 9.80 21.94
CA ASP A 193 32.43 8.70 22.32
C ASP A 193 31.70 7.66 23.22
N GLU A 194 30.82 8.12 24.11
CA GLU A 194 30.02 7.25 24.98
C GLU A 194 29.00 6.42 24.20
N VAL A 195 28.33 7.02 23.19
CA VAL A 195 27.42 6.28 22.30
C VAL A 195 28.16 5.18 21.54
N ASP A 196 29.37 5.45 21.04
CA ASP A 196 30.19 4.43 20.37
C ASP A 196 30.51 3.26 21.30
N THR A 197 30.90 3.58 22.54
CA THR A 197 31.22 2.58 23.56
C THR A 197 30.00 1.72 23.90
N ALA A 198 28.84 2.35 24.11
CA ALA A 198 27.60 1.64 24.42
C ALA A 198 27.13 0.78 23.25
N LEU A 199 27.22 1.29 22.02
CA LEU A 199 26.82 0.57 20.81
C LEU A 199 27.70 -0.66 20.56
N ASP A 200 29.02 -0.55 20.75
CA ASP A 200 29.94 -1.67 20.56
C ASP A 200 29.61 -2.88 21.46
N GLU A 201 29.10 -2.63 22.66
CA GLU A 201 28.58 -3.68 23.55
C GLU A 201 27.23 -4.22 23.06
N MET A 202 26.30 -3.34 22.69
CA MET A 202 24.96 -3.74 22.23
C MET A 202 24.98 -4.53 20.93
N LEU A 203 25.89 -4.24 20.00
CA LEU A 203 26.06 -5.03 18.77
C LEU A 203 26.36 -6.50 19.11
N LYS A 204 27.24 -6.75 20.09
CA LYS A 204 27.56 -8.12 20.55
C LYS A 204 26.38 -8.76 21.26
N TRP A 205 25.67 -7.98 22.08
CA TRP A 205 24.52 -8.47 22.82
C TRP A 205 23.39 -8.91 21.88
N HIS A 206 23.06 -8.11 20.87
CA HIS A 206 21.98 -8.37 19.91
C HIS A 206 22.27 -9.51 18.93
N LEU A 207 23.55 -9.80 18.66
CA LEU A 207 23.93 -11.03 17.96
C LEU A 207 23.59 -12.28 18.77
N ALA A 208 23.67 -12.21 20.09
CA ALA A 208 23.35 -13.32 20.99
C ALA A 208 21.87 -13.35 21.43
N HIS A 209 21.18 -12.20 21.43
CA HIS A 209 19.81 -12.06 21.93
C HIS A 209 18.93 -11.30 20.92
N PRO A 210 18.38 -11.99 19.91
CA PRO A 210 17.49 -11.39 18.93
C PRO A 210 16.19 -10.82 19.52
N ASP A 211 15.84 -9.59 19.15
CA ASP A 211 14.54 -8.95 19.46
C ASP A 211 14.01 -8.06 18.32
N HIS A 212 13.00 -7.24 18.59
CA HIS A 212 12.38 -6.35 17.59
C HIS A 212 13.06 -4.98 17.44
N SER A 213 14.12 -4.70 18.20
CA SER A 213 14.79 -3.41 18.18
C SER A 213 15.55 -3.16 16.88
N LEU A 214 15.91 -1.90 16.67
CA LEU A 214 16.62 -1.43 15.47
C LEU A 214 17.96 -2.11 15.31
N ILE A 215 18.81 -2.12 16.35
CA ILE A 215 20.14 -2.74 16.28
C ILE A 215 20.00 -4.24 15.96
N SER A 216 19.07 -4.93 16.62
CA SER A 216 18.84 -6.35 16.43
C SER A 216 18.40 -6.67 15.00
N THR A 217 17.46 -5.90 14.46
CA THR A 217 16.93 -6.09 13.10
C THR A 217 17.99 -5.77 12.04
N LEU A 218 18.75 -4.69 12.23
CA LEU A 218 19.82 -4.27 11.32
C LEU A 218 20.88 -5.36 11.13
N LEU A 219 21.27 -6.04 12.20
CA LEU A 219 22.28 -7.10 12.19
C LEU A 219 21.83 -8.39 11.48
N ARG A 220 20.53 -8.51 11.16
CA ARG A 220 19.94 -9.73 10.58
C ARG A 220 19.45 -9.56 9.15
N ILE A 221 19.72 -8.42 8.51
CA ILE A 221 19.36 -8.22 7.10
C ILE A 221 20.20 -9.19 6.25
N PRO A 222 19.57 -10.11 5.48
CA PRO A 222 20.32 -11.00 4.60
C PRO A 222 21.03 -10.21 3.51
N ASP A 223 22.25 -10.64 3.17
CA ASP A 223 23.03 -10.12 2.04
C ASP A 223 23.35 -8.60 2.09
N TYR A 224 23.15 -7.96 3.25
CA TYR A 224 23.54 -6.57 3.49
C TYR A 224 24.12 -6.41 4.90
N GLN A 225 25.38 -5.99 4.96
CA GLN A 225 26.03 -5.62 6.21
C GLN A 225 26.39 -4.14 6.16
N MET A 226 25.75 -3.35 7.02
CA MET A 226 26.08 -1.93 7.15
C MET A 226 27.47 -1.80 7.82
N PRO A 227 28.40 -1.04 7.23
CA PRO A 227 29.69 -0.74 7.87
C PRO A 227 29.54 -0.07 9.23
N ILE A 228 30.40 -0.42 10.19
CA ILE A 228 30.29 0.01 11.61
C ILE A 228 30.27 1.54 11.76
N GLU A 229 31.05 2.26 10.97
CA GLU A 229 31.07 3.73 10.97
C GLU A 229 29.74 4.33 10.51
N LYS A 230 29.04 3.68 9.58
CA LYS A 230 27.69 4.06 9.14
C LYS A 230 26.66 3.73 10.22
N ILE A 231 26.77 2.59 10.90
CA ILE A 231 25.92 2.25 12.04
C ILE A 231 26.06 3.31 13.14
N ARG A 232 27.30 3.61 13.56
CA ARG A 232 27.60 4.61 14.60
C ARG A 232 27.02 5.99 14.26
N ALA A 233 27.26 6.46 13.03
CA ALA A 233 26.74 7.75 12.59
C ALA A 233 25.20 7.78 12.54
N ASN A 234 24.56 6.71 12.07
CA ASN A 234 23.11 6.63 11.98
C ASN A 234 22.44 6.47 13.35
N ILE A 235 23.05 5.75 14.31
CA ILE A 235 22.58 5.69 15.71
C ILE A 235 22.63 7.07 16.36
N LYS A 236 23.75 7.79 16.24
CA LYS A 236 23.89 9.16 16.80
C LYS A 236 22.89 10.13 16.18
N MET A 237 22.70 10.05 14.87
CA MET A 237 21.67 10.82 14.17
C MET A 237 20.26 10.47 14.65
N THR A 238 19.97 9.19 14.89
CA THR A 238 18.65 8.74 15.39
C THR A 238 18.42 9.20 16.83
N ILE A 239 19.45 9.19 17.69
CA ILE A 239 19.38 9.75 19.05
C ILE A 239 19.13 11.26 19.00
N GLY A 240 19.82 11.97 18.10
CA GLY A 240 19.66 13.40 17.91
C GLY A 240 18.32 13.80 17.29
N GLY A 241 17.74 12.99 16.41
CA GLY A 241 16.51 13.31 15.67
C GLY A 241 15.23 12.62 16.16
N GLY A 242 15.33 11.76 17.18
CA GLY A 242 14.26 10.88 17.63
C GLY A 242 13.84 11.08 19.08
N LEU A 243 14.37 12.08 19.78
CA LEU A 243 14.11 12.31 21.20
C LEU A 243 13.56 13.71 21.44
N ASN A 244 14.35 14.73 21.10
CA ASN A 244 13.98 16.12 21.36
C ASN A 244 12.72 16.50 20.57
N GLU A 245 12.59 15.99 19.35
CA GLU A 245 11.48 16.27 18.45
C GLU A 245 10.13 15.77 18.98
N PRO A 246 9.94 14.48 19.36
CA PRO A 246 8.69 14.03 19.97
C PRO A 246 8.43 14.67 21.34
N ARG A 247 9.47 14.94 22.15
CA ARG A 247 9.35 15.73 23.39
C ARG A 247 8.74 17.11 23.11
N ASP A 248 9.30 17.82 22.14
CA ASP A 248 8.88 19.18 21.80
C ASP A 248 7.51 19.20 21.16
N ALA A 249 7.18 18.21 20.31
CA ALA A 249 5.84 18.05 19.75
C ALA A 249 4.78 17.83 20.84
N LEU A 250 5.05 16.96 21.83
CA LEU A 250 4.16 16.73 22.97
C LEU A 250 4.01 18.01 23.80
N GLY A 251 5.12 18.68 24.12
CA GLY A 251 5.13 19.91 24.89
C GLY A 251 4.35 21.04 24.23
N VAL A 252 4.57 21.29 22.94
CA VAL A 252 3.85 22.30 22.15
C VAL A 252 2.38 21.97 22.04
N ALA A 253 2.03 20.71 21.77
CA ALA A 253 0.63 20.28 21.67
C ALA A 253 -0.12 20.47 23.01
N ALA A 254 0.51 20.06 24.12
CA ALA A 254 -0.05 20.26 25.45
C ALA A 254 -0.20 21.77 25.76
N TRP A 255 0.84 22.57 25.51
CA TRP A 255 0.80 24.01 25.70
C TRP A 255 -0.32 24.67 24.88
N ALA A 256 -0.46 24.30 23.60
CA ALA A 256 -1.49 24.84 22.72
C ALA A 256 -2.90 24.56 23.26
N LEU A 257 -3.18 23.35 23.74
CA LEU A 257 -4.49 23.03 24.32
C LEU A 257 -4.74 23.76 25.64
N LEU A 258 -3.71 23.96 26.47
CA LEU A 258 -3.88 24.69 27.73
C LEU A 258 -4.11 26.19 27.52
N GLU A 259 -3.51 26.78 26.49
CA GLU A 259 -3.73 28.19 26.11
C GLU A 259 -5.05 28.43 25.35
N HIS A 260 -5.65 27.38 24.77
CA HIS A 260 -6.89 27.48 23.97
C HIS A 260 -8.01 26.58 24.55
N PRO A 261 -8.65 26.97 25.67
CA PRO A 261 -9.64 26.14 26.37
C PRO A 261 -10.84 25.72 25.52
N GLU A 262 -11.23 26.51 24.51
CA GLU A 262 -12.27 26.13 23.56
C GLU A 262 -11.86 24.95 22.67
N GLN A 263 -10.63 24.95 22.16
CA GLN A 263 -10.12 23.87 21.31
C GLN A 263 -9.82 22.63 22.14
N ARG A 264 -9.29 22.81 23.37
CA ARG A 264 -9.18 21.72 24.34
C ARG A 264 -10.51 21.04 24.61
N ARG A 265 -11.58 21.81 24.85
CA ARG A 265 -12.91 21.24 25.05
C ARG A 265 -13.38 20.43 23.83
N SER A 266 -13.05 20.86 22.61
CA SER A 266 -13.33 20.07 21.41
C SER A 266 -12.61 18.71 21.43
N VAL A 267 -11.33 18.67 21.82
CA VAL A 267 -10.56 17.42 21.93
C VAL A 267 -11.04 16.53 23.08
N GLU A 268 -11.40 17.12 24.22
CA GLU A 268 -11.97 16.36 25.35
C GLU A 268 -13.36 15.78 25.03
N GLN A 269 -14.13 16.43 24.16
CA GLN A 269 -15.42 15.94 23.67
C GLN A 269 -15.27 14.92 22.54
N ASP A 270 -14.22 15.06 21.73
CA ASP A 270 -13.91 14.18 20.61
C ASP A 270 -12.42 13.79 20.62
N PRO A 271 -12.08 12.68 21.31
CA PRO A 271 -10.72 12.17 21.34
C PRO A 271 -10.16 11.76 19.96
N SER A 272 -10.99 11.65 18.91
CA SER A 272 -10.47 11.38 17.56
C SER A 272 -9.63 12.54 16.99
N LEU A 273 -9.66 13.71 17.64
CA LEU A 273 -8.89 14.89 17.26
C LEU A 273 -7.42 14.86 17.68
N TRP A 274 -6.95 13.89 18.48
CA TRP A 274 -5.53 13.85 18.89
C TRP A 274 -4.52 13.84 17.73
N PRO A 275 -4.72 13.08 16.64
CA PRO A 275 -3.92 13.21 15.42
C PRO A 275 -3.92 14.63 14.84
N THR A 276 -5.07 15.31 14.82
CA THR A 276 -5.21 16.69 14.33
C THR A 276 -4.47 17.67 15.23
N VAL A 277 -4.53 17.49 16.55
CA VAL A 277 -3.75 18.28 17.52
C VAL A 277 -2.26 18.15 17.24
N PHE A 278 -1.78 16.93 17.04
CA PHE A 278 -0.39 16.67 16.74
C PHE A 278 0.04 17.33 15.42
N ASP A 279 -0.70 17.11 14.34
CA ASP A 279 -0.37 17.64 13.02
C ASP A 279 -0.43 19.20 12.99
N GLU A 280 -1.42 19.81 13.67
CA GLU A 280 -1.49 21.28 13.80
C GLU A 280 -0.39 21.84 14.72
N ALA A 281 -0.03 21.15 15.81
CA ALA A 281 1.03 21.59 16.71
C ALA A 281 2.39 21.64 16.00
N ILE A 282 2.73 20.59 15.25
CA ILE A 282 4.02 20.54 14.52
C ILE A 282 4.01 21.39 13.25
N ARG A 283 2.85 21.72 12.68
CA ARG A 283 2.75 22.79 11.66
C ARG A 283 3.03 24.13 12.33
N TRP A 284 2.29 24.44 13.40
CA TRP A 284 2.35 25.71 14.09
C TRP A 284 3.74 26.00 14.64
N ILE A 285 4.39 25.02 15.28
CA ILE A 285 5.77 25.12 15.75
C ILE A 285 6.49 23.82 15.39
N ALA A 286 7.19 23.84 14.26
CA ALA A 286 7.97 22.70 13.80
C ALA A 286 9.12 22.40 14.78
N PRO A 287 9.24 21.16 15.32
CA PRO A 287 10.32 20.80 16.22
C PRO A 287 11.70 20.98 15.58
N ILE A 288 11.85 20.56 14.32
CA ILE A 288 13.00 20.90 13.47
C ILE A 288 12.61 22.12 12.64
N GLY A 289 13.14 23.27 13.03
CA GLY A 289 12.84 24.54 12.38
C GLY A 289 13.76 24.89 11.21
N LEU A 290 14.99 24.36 11.21
CA LEU A 290 15.95 24.54 10.11
C LEU A 290 16.81 23.29 9.89
N TYR A 291 17.02 22.92 8.63
CA TYR A 291 18.11 22.04 8.23
C TYR A 291 18.87 22.59 7.02
N SER A 292 20.01 21.96 6.70
CA SER A 292 20.93 22.47 5.70
C SER A 292 20.85 21.73 4.37
N ARG A 293 21.13 22.48 3.29
CA ARG A 293 21.42 22.00 1.94
C ARG A 293 22.59 22.78 1.37
N GLN A 294 23.28 22.22 0.38
CA GLN A 294 24.30 22.93 -0.40
C GLN A 294 23.99 22.86 -1.88
N VAL A 295 24.11 24.00 -2.55
CA VAL A 295 23.88 24.12 -3.99
C VAL A 295 25.06 23.50 -4.75
N THR A 296 24.80 22.58 -5.68
CA THR A 296 25.87 21.87 -6.43
C THR A 296 26.29 22.59 -7.72
N ARG A 297 25.41 23.42 -8.27
CA ARG A 297 25.59 24.18 -9.52
C ARG A 297 24.82 25.50 -9.45
N ASP A 298 25.29 26.51 -10.18
CA ASP A 298 24.58 27.80 -10.28
C ASP A 298 23.10 27.55 -10.64
N THR A 299 22.19 28.17 -9.88
CA THR A 299 20.75 27.96 -10.04
C THR A 299 19.96 29.22 -9.64
N VAL A 300 18.65 29.20 -9.90
CA VAL A 300 17.71 30.25 -9.50
C VAL A 300 16.60 29.63 -8.65
N LEU A 301 16.40 30.15 -7.45
CA LEU A 301 15.33 29.73 -6.54
C LEU A 301 14.48 30.94 -6.15
N ALA A 302 13.16 30.85 -6.33
CA ALA A 302 12.23 31.96 -6.11
C ALA A 302 12.66 33.28 -6.80
N GLY A 303 13.22 33.18 -8.01
CA GLY A 303 13.72 34.34 -8.76
C GLY A 303 15.04 34.94 -8.27
N ARG A 304 15.71 34.30 -7.28
CA ARG A 304 17.02 34.70 -6.77
C ARG A 304 18.14 33.78 -7.23
N GLU A 305 19.24 34.38 -7.66
CA GLU A 305 20.45 33.64 -8.05
C GLU A 305 21.13 33.03 -6.83
N LEU A 306 21.48 31.75 -6.94
CA LEU A 306 22.26 31.02 -5.95
C LEU A 306 23.49 30.41 -6.64
N PRO A 307 24.71 30.81 -6.25
CA PRO A 307 25.92 30.26 -6.85
C PRO A 307 26.18 28.82 -6.39
N ALA A 308 26.91 28.05 -7.20
CA ALA A 308 27.46 26.76 -6.82
C ALA A 308 28.25 26.87 -5.50
N GLY A 309 28.05 25.91 -4.60
CA GLY A 309 28.61 25.89 -3.26
C GLY A 309 27.83 26.71 -2.22
N ALA A 310 26.79 27.46 -2.61
CA ALA A 310 25.97 28.22 -1.66
C ALA A 310 25.35 27.32 -0.59
N LYS A 311 25.53 27.70 0.68
CA LYS A 311 24.95 27.01 1.84
C LYS A 311 23.57 27.57 2.14
N LEU A 312 22.59 26.68 2.19
CA LEU A 312 21.20 27.03 2.43
C LEU A 312 20.78 26.65 3.86
N GLY A 313 19.91 27.46 4.44
CA GLY A 313 19.15 27.15 5.64
C GLY A 313 17.68 27.01 5.27
N ILE A 314 17.18 25.78 5.21
CA ILE A 314 15.81 25.44 4.83
C ILE A 314 14.92 25.64 6.06
N CYS A 315 14.18 26.75 6.12
CA CYS A 315 13.48 27.20 7.32
C CYS A 315 12.05 26.64 7.37
N ILE A 316 11.90 25.36 7.73
CA ILE A 316 10.59 24.70 7.91
C ILE A 316 9.68 25.47 8.87
N LEU A 317 10.24 26.02 9.95
CA LEU A 317 9.49 26.80 10.94
C LEU A 317 8.83 28.04 10.34
N SER A 318 9.44 28.63 9.31
CA SER A 318 8.85 29.71 8.52
C SER A 318 7.86 29.18 7.48
N ALA A 319 8.27 28.15 6.72
CA ALA A 319 7.48 27.60 5.63
C ALA A 319 6.10 27.13 6.10
N ASN A 320 6.01 26.51 7.27
CA ASN A 320 4.73 26.05 7.85
C ASN A 320 3.82 27.18 8.37
N ARG A 321 4.30 28.42 8.35
CA ARG A 321 3.53 29.63 8.66
C ARG A 321 3.38 30.57 7.46
N ASP A 322 3.62 30.06 6.25
CA ASP A 322 3.45 30.84 5.04
C ASP A 322 1.96 31.18 4.82
N GLU A 323 1.67 32.47 4.87
CA GLU A 323 0.34 33.04 4.71
C GLU A 323 -0.26 32.84 3.31
N ASN A 324 0.58 32.51 2.32
CA ASN A 324 0.10 32.14 0.98
C ASN A 324 -0.45 30.71 0.93
N VAL A 325 -0.13 29.88 1.93
CA VAL A 325 -0.60 28.49 2.04
C VAL A 325 -1.73 28.36 3.06
N TRP A 326 -1.59 28.95 4.24
CA TRP A 326 -2.59 28.92 5.30
C TRP A 326 -3.09 30.32 5.66
N ALA A 327 -4.42 30.51 5.66
CA ALA A 327 -5.02 31.74 6.18
C ALA A 327 -4.81 31.81 7.71
N ASP A 328 -4.41 32.96 8.25
CA ASP A 328 -4.08 33.11 9.69
C ASP A 328 -3.10 32.03 10.19
N ALA A 329 -2.00 31.84 9.44
CA ALA A 329 -1.04 30.75 9.66
C ALA A 329 -0.34 30.80 11.04
N ALA A 330 -0.36 31.96 11.69
CA ALA A 330 0.23 32.19 13.01
C ALA A 330 -0.65 31.68 14.17
N ALA A 331 -1.95 31.47 13.95
CA ALA A 331 -2.84 30.90 14.96
C ALA A 331 -2.74 29.36 15.01
N PHE A 332 -2.94 28.79 16.20
CA PHE A 332 -3.24 27.37 16.37
C PHE A 332 -4.74 27.17 16.19
N ASP A 333 -5.18 26.42 15.18
CA ASP A 333 -6.61 26.14 14.96
C ASP A 333 -6.84 24.73 14.43
N LEU A 334 -7.47 23.88 15.26
CA LEU A 334 -7.84 22.51 14.92
C LEU A 334 -8.90 22.42 13.82
N ARG A 335 -9.62 23.51 13.53
CA ARG A 335 -10.67 23.56 12.49
C ARG A 335 -10.11 24.04 11.15
N ARG A 336 -8.81 24.31 11.08
CA ARG A 336 -8.12 24.74 9.87
C ARG A 336 -8.26 23.69 8.78
N GLU A 337 -8.37 24.15 7.53
CA GLU A 337 -8.28 23.28 6.36
C GLU A 337 -6.95 22.51 6.40
N VAL A 338 -7.04 21.17 6.35
CA VAL A 338 -5.88 20.30 6.37
C VAL A 338 -5.12 20.44 5.06
N LYS A 339 -3.88 20.92 5.14
CA LYS A 339 -2.93 20.98 4.02
C LYS A 339 -1.61 20.33 4.42
N PRO A 340 -0.84 19.80 3.47
CA PRO A 340 0.45 19.18 3.79
C PRO A 340 1.41 20.19 4.44
N HIS A 341 1.78 19.97 5.69
CA HIS A 341 2.89 20.69 6.34
C HIS A 341 4.23 20.00 5.99
N LEU A 342 5.34 20.71 6.22
CA LEU A 342 6.70 20.27 5.87
C LEU A 342 7.55 19.83 7.08
N SER A 343 6.94 19.67 8.27
CA SER A 343 7.64 19.30 9.52
C SER A 343 8.36 17.95 9.44
N PHE A 344 7.92 17.07 8.56
CA PHE A 344 8.57 15.78 8.29
C PHE A 344 9.39 15.76 6.99
N SER A 345 9.60 16.91 6.33
CA SER A 345 10.13 16.96 4.96
C SER A 345 9.21 16.25 3.94
N LYS A 346 9.52 16.35 2.65
CA LYS A 346 8.78 15.66 1.56
C LYS A 346 9.70 14.97 0.54
N GLY A 347 11.01 15.16 0.65
CA GLY A 347 12.01 14.57 -0.24
C GLY A 347 12.39 13.15 0.11
N VAL A 348 13.51 12.69 -0.45
CA VAL A 348 14.09 11.36 -0.16
C VAL A 348 14.41 11.18 1.33
N HIS A 349 14.68 12.29 2.03
CA HIS A 349 14.93 12.32 3.48
C HIS A 349 13.68 12.47 4.35
N VAL A 350 12.47 12.32 3.80
CA VAL A 350 11.22 12.37 4.58
C VAL A 350 11.34 11.52 5.87
N CYS A 351 10.86 12.03 7.00
CA CYS A 351 11.16 11.46 8.31
C CYS A 351 10.77 9.97 8.41
N LEU A 352 11.74 9.10 8.74
CA LEU A 352 11.47 7.68 9.01
C LEU A 352 10.69 7.48 10.32
N GLY A 353 10.88 8.35 11.29
CA GLY A 353 10.24 8.29 12.61
C GLY A 353 8.84 8.90 12.67
N ALA A 354 8.26 9.37 11.56
CA ALA A 354 6.97 10.07 11.59
C ALA A 354 5.85 9.26 12.25
N TRP A 355 5.78 7.96 11.95
CA TRP A 355 4.78 7.05 12.53
C TRP A 355 5.03 6.77 14.00
N VAL A 356 6.31 6.66 14.40
CA VAL A 356 6.70 6.54 15.81
C VAL A 356 6.25 7.78 16.58
N ALA A 357 6.63 8.97 16.12
CA ALA A 357 6.29 10.23 16.78
C ALA A 357 4.77 10.43 16.87
N LYS A 358 4.01 10.10 15.82
CA LYS A 358 2.55 10.20 15.84
C LYS A 358 1.92 9.23 16.84
N ALA A 359 2.37 7.97 16.88
CA ALA A 359 1.85 6.99 17.84
C ALA A 359 2.23 7.36 19.29
N GLU A 360 3.49 7.72 19.51
CA GLU A 360 4.02 8.12 20.81
C GLU A 360 3.30 9.35 21.37
N VAL A 361 3.13 10.40 20.57
CA VAL A 361 2.58 11.67 21.05
C VAL A 361 1.06 11.68 20.97
N ALA A 362 0.48 11.42 19.79
CA ALA A 362 -0.95 11.60 19.53
C ALA A 362 -1.78 10.41 20.02
N THR A 363 -1.28 9.18 19.85
CA THR A 363 -2.05 7.98 20.23
C THR A 363 -1.91 7.65 21.72
N VAL A 364 -0.78 7.97 22.34
CA VAL A 364 -0.48 7.55 23.72
C VAL A 364 -0.24 8.73 24.67
N GLY A 365 0.80 9.52 24.44
CA GLY A 365 1.30 10.51 25.40
C GLY A 365 0.28 11.60 25.77
N LEU A 366 -0.27 12.30 24.78
CA LEU A 366 -1.26 13.36 25.00
C LEU A 366 -2.57 12.82 25.60
N PRO A 367 -3.20 11.75 25.06
CA PRO A 367 -4.39 11.17 25.69
C PRO A 367 -4.17 10.74 27.14
N ALA A 368 -3.03 10.09 27.43
CA ALA A 368 -2.72 9.63 28.78
C ALA A 368 -2.53 10.81 29.76
N LEU A 369 -1.84 11.87 29.33
CA LEU A 369 -1.64 13.07 30.14
C LEU A 369 -2.97 13.75 30.51
N PHE A 370 -3.81 14.04 29.51
CA PHE A 370 -5.05 14.79 29.72
C PHE A 370 -6.16 13.95 30.39
N SER A 371 -6.12 12.63 30.26
CA SER A 371 -7.07 11.73 30.95
C SER A 371 -6.72 11.54 32.42
N ARG A 372 -5.43 11.38 32.75
CA ARG A 372 -4.98 11.07 34.13
C ARG A 372 -4.88 12.29 35.04
N LEU A 373 -4.64 13.48 34.50
CA LEU A 373 -4.52 14.73 35.26
C LEU A 373 -5.80 15.56 35.13
N ARG A 374 -6.72 15.43 36.09
CA ARG A 374 -7.97 16.21 36.10
C ARG A 374 -7.70 17.64 36.57
N GLY A 375 -8.31 18.61 35.87
CA GLY A 375 -8.05 20.03 36.14
C GLY A 375 -6.64 20.46 35.76
N LEU A 376 -5.97 19.75 34.84
CA LEU A 376 -4.66 20.13 34.30
C LEU A 376 -4.70 21.57 33.75
N ASP A 377 -3.79 22.42 34.19
CA ASP A 377 -3.68 23.82 33.76
C ASP A 377 -2.23 24.34 33.89
N LEU A 378 -1.95 25.47 33.25
CA LEU A 378 -0.69 26.22 33.41
C LEU A 378 -0.67 26.96 34.76
N ILE A 379 0.53 27.25 35.27
CA ILE A 379 0.70 28.08 36.48
C ILE A 379 0.99 29.53 36.07
N PRO A 380 0.05 30.48 36.23
CA PRO A 380 0.25 31.85 35.73
C PRO A 380 1.46 32.58 36.33
N GLN A 381 1.87 32.22 37.55
CA GLN A 381 3.01 32.82 38.24
C GLN A 381 4.36 32.21 37.80
N ARG A 382 4.34 31.11 37.05
CA ARG A 382 5.51 30.39 36.53
C ARG A 382 5.24 30.08 35.05
N PRO A 383 5.29 31.09 34.17
CA PRO A 383 4.86 30.96 32.78
C PRO A 383 5.71 29.91 32.04
N ALA A 384 5.09 29.28 31.04
CA ALA A 384 5.81 28.39 30.15
C ALA A 384 6.83 29.19 29.32
N GLU A 385 8.00 28.60 29.09
CA GLU A 385 9.08 29.22 28.33
C GLU A 385 9.32 28.41 27.06
N ILE A 386 9.52 29.09 25.94
CA ILE A 386 9.77 28.50 24.63
C ILE A 386 10.99 29.16 24.00
N GLY A 387 11.80 28.41 23.26
CA GLY A 387 12.99 28.97 22.63
C GLY A 387 13.53 28.14 21.48
N GLY A 388 14.47 28.74 20.74
CA GLY A 388 15.17 28.10 19.63
C GLY A 388 14.54 28.37 18.26
N TRP A 389 15.28 28.03 17.20
CA TRP A 389 14.92 28.31 15.80
C TRP A 389 15.40 27.25 14.82
N VAL A 390 16.58 26.65 15.07
CA VAL A 390 17.03 25.44 14.37
C VAL A 390 16.25 24.23 14.87
N PHE A 391 16.15 24.12 16.19
CA PHE A 391 15.20 23.29 16.91
C PHE A 391 14.38 24.23 17.79
N ARG A 392 13.07 24.06 17.86
CA ARG A 392 12.20 24.93 18.66
C ARG A 392 11.18 24.11 19.45
N GLY A 393 11.10 24.37 20.74
CA GLY A 393 10.21 23.69 21.67
C GLY A 393 10.16 24.36 23.03
N MET A 394 9.38 23.77 23.93
CA MET A 394 9.20 24.28 25.29
C MET A 394 10.47 24.01 26.11
N LEU A 395 11.03 25.05 26.72
CA LEU A 395 12.20 24.98 27.62
C LEU A 395 11.80 24.65 29.05
N SER A 396 10.64 25.13 29.49
CA SER A 396 10.03 24.79 30.77
C SER A 396 8.52 24.96 30.66
N MET A 397 7.75 24.08 31.28
CA MET A 397 6.30 24.22 31.36
C MET A 397 5.77 23.73 32.72
N PRO A 398 5.79 24.59 33.75
CA PRO A 398 5.21 24.30 35.05
C PRO A 398 3.69 24.14 34.95
N ILE A 399 3.18 23.00 35.39
CA ILE A 399 1.76 22.63 35.32
C ILE A 399 1.17 22.33 36.70
N THR A 400 -0.14 22.50 36.82
CA THR A 400 -0.93 22.16 38.02
C THR A 400 -2.11 21.28 37.64
N TRP A 401 -2.65 20.52 38.59
CA TRP A 401 -3.88 19.73 38.44
C TRP A 401 -4.59 19.60 39.79
N SER A 402 -5.88 19.29 39.79
CA SER A 402 -6.69 19.17 41.02
C SER A 402 -6.74 17.73 41.54
N GLU A 403 -6.80 16.74 40.64
CA GLU A 403 -6.86 15.33 40.98
C GLU A 403 -6.01 14.53 39.99
N ALA A 404 -5.42 13.43 40.45
CA ALA A 404 -4.65 12.51 39.62
C ALA A 404 -5.13 11.08 39.82
N GLU A 405 -5.36 10.36 38.72
CA GLU A 405 -5.66 8.93 38.75
C GLU A 405 -4.34 8.15 38.72
N THR A 406 -4.04 7.35 39.75
CA THR A 406 -2.92 6.38 39.76
C THR A 406 -3.28 5.16 38.92
N ALA A 407 -2.33 4.58 38.19
CA ALA A 407 -2.57 3.35 37.44
C ALA A 407 -3.00 2.23 38.40
N HIS A 408 -4.26 1.79 38.34
CA HIS A 408 -4.69 0.59 39.05
C HIS A 408 -4.03 -0.63 38.41
N ASP A 409 -3.38 -1.47 39.23
CA ASP A 409 -2.92 -2.79 38.84
C ASP A 409 -4.09 -3.54 38.19
N GLY A 410 -3.89 -4.00 36.95
CA GLY A 410 -4.93 -4.53 36.06
C GLY A 410 -5.55 -5.87 36.50
N SER A 411 -5.49 -6.21 37.79
CA SER A 411 -5.89 -7.51 38.33
C SER A 411 -7.27 -7.56 38.99
N GLU A 412 -7.97 -6.45 39.27
CA GLU A 412 -9.23 -6.50 40.05
C GLU A 412 -10.51 -6.05 39.35
N VAL A 413 -10.46 -5.47 38.15
CA VAL A 413 -11.69 -5.02 37.44
C VAL A 413 -12.37 -6.16 36.64
N LEU A 414 -11.71 -7.30 36.46
CA LEU A 414 -12.28 -8.48 35.77
C LEU A 414 -13.19 -9.37 36.65
N SER A 415 -13.47 -9.01 37.91
CA SER A 415 -14.20 -9.90 38.85
C SER A 415 -15.64 -9.49 39.18
N ARG A 416 -16.18 -8.39 38.61
CA ARG A 416 -17.53 -7.90 38.98
C ARG A 416 -18.56 -7.78 37.86
N VAL A 417 -18.29 -8.30 36.67
CA VAL A 417 -19.28 -8.37 35.56
C VAL A 417 -19.54 -9.80 35.07
N SER A 418 -19.00 -10.83 35.73
CA SER A 418 -19.29 -12.24 35.40
C SER A 418 -20.53 -12.82 36.12
N GLY A 419 -21.43 -11.95 36.60
CA GLY A 419 -22.52 -12.33 37.49
C GLY A 419 -23.94 -12.13 36.94
N ALA A 420 -24.19 -12.29 35.63
CA ALA A 420 -25.57 -12.38 35.12
C ALA A 420 -25.63 -12.85 33.65
N ALA A 421 -25.41 -14.13 33.38
CA ALA A 421 -25.97 -14.80 32.19
C ALA A 421 -25.89 -16.32 32.39
N THR A 422 -26.76 -16.84 33.23
CA THR A 422 -27.08 -18.27 33.23
C THR A 422 -28.56 -18.40 32.87
N VAL A 423 -28.83 -19.38 32.01
CA VAL A 423 -30.14 -19.86 31.54
C VAL A 423 -30.70 -19.15 30.30
N LEU A 424 -30.51 -19.80 29.13
CA LEU A 424 -31.59 -20.46 28.37
C LEU A 424 -30.98 -21.42 27.34
N SER A 425 -30.47 -22.56 27.79
CA SER A 425 -30.27 -23.73 26.91
C SER A 425 -31.54 -24.58 26.96
N GLY A 426 -32.33 -24.53 25.90
CA GLY A 426 -33.61 -25.23 25.86
C GLY A 426 -34.31 -25.18 24.51
N ALA A 427 -33.66 -25.65 23.45
CA ALA A 427 -34.32 -26.19 22.26
C ALA A 427 -33.33 -27.14 21.56
N GLY A 428 -33.75 -28.38 21.31
CA GLY A 428 -32.87 -29.46 20.84
C GLY A 428 -32.26 -29.19 19.46
N GLU A 429 -30.95 -29.34 19.37
CA GLU A 429 -30.23 -29.40 18.10
C GLU A 429 -30.34 -30.79 17.50
N SER A 430 -31.03 -30.89 16.37
CA SER A 430 -30.74 -31.95 15.42
C SER A 430 -29.42 -31.61 14.72
N THR A 431 -28.35 -32.32 15.05
CA THR A 431 -27.06 -32.20 14.37
C THR A 431 -27.18 -32.84 12.98
N SER A 432 -27.54 -32.04 11.97
CA SER A 432 -27.29 -32.45 10.58
C SER A 432 -25.77 -32.48 10.35
N PRO A 433 -25.21 -33.52 9.72
CA PRO A 433 -23.78 -33.58 9.43
C PRO A 433 -23.38 -32.46 8.46
N ALA A 434 -22.24 -31.80 8.70
CA ALA A 434 -21.71 -30.77 7.83
C ALA A 434 -21.03 -31.39 6.60
N PRO A 435 -21.15 -30.80 5.40
CA PRO A 435 -20.63 -31.39 4.17
C PRO A 435 -19.10 -31.29 4.09
N THR A 436 -18.50 -32.32 3.49
CA THR A 436 -17.06 -32.37 3.16
C THR A 436 -16.87 -32.11 1.67
N VAL A 437 -16.02 -31.14 1.32
CA VAL A 437 -15.86 -30.66 -0.06
C VAL A 437 -14.38 -30.65 -0.46
N ALA A 438 -14.04 -31.37 -1.52
CA ALA A 438 -12.71 -31.30 -2.14
C ALA A 438 -12.76 -30.36 -3.36
N ILE A 439 -11.76 -29.50 -3.51
CA ILE A 439 -11.63 -28.57 -4.64
C ILE A 439 -10.29 -28.83 -5.32
N VAL A 440 -10.30 -29.12 -6.62
CA VAL A 440 -9.10 -29.42 -7.42
C VAL A 440 -8.72 -28.19 -8.24
N GLY A 441 -7.62 -27.54 -7.86
CA GLY A 441 -7.10 -26.29 -8.39
C GLY A 441 -7.25 -25.14 -7.40
N ALA A 442 -6.15 -24.46 -7.07
CA ALA A 442 -6.13 -23.30 -6.16
C ALA A 442 -6.07 -21.96 -6.91
N GLY A 443 -6.52 -21.92 -8.18
CA GLY A 443 -6.74 -20.68 -8.92
C GLY A 443 -7.95 -19.88 -8.41
N PRO A 444 -8.31 -18.75 -9.06
CA PRO A 444 -9.47 -17.94 -8.68
C PRO A 444 -10.76 -18.74 -8.53
N ALA A 445 -11.07 -19.61 -9.50
CA ALA A 445 -12.29 -20.39 -9.48
C ALA A 445 -12.38 -21.30 -8.25
N GLY A 446 -11.29 -22.00 -7.90
CA GLY A 446 -11.24 -22.85 -6.72
C GLY A 446 -11.34 -22.06 -5.42
N CYS A 447 -10.57 -20.97 -5.28
CA CYS A 447 -10.58 -20.14 -4.08
C CYS A 447 -11.94 -19.44 -3.86
N PHE A 448 -12.54 -18.88 -4.92
CA PHE A 448 -13.88 -18.28 -4.83
C PHE A 448 -14.95 -19.34 -4.56
N THR A 449 -14.82 -20.56 -5.11
CA THR A 449 -15.74 -21.66 -4.78
C THR A 449 -15.66 -22.00 -3.30
N ALA A 450 -14.45 -22.12 -2.75
CA ALA A 450 -14.26 -22.38 -1.32
C ALA A 450 -14.92 -21.30 -0.46
N GLN A 451 -14.73 -20.02 -0.80
CA GLN A 451 -15.37 -18.90 -0.11
C GLN A 451 -16.91 -18.94 -0.22
N ALA A 452 -17.44 -19.17 -1.42
CA ALA A 452 -18.87 -19.22 -1.65
C ALA A 452 -19.54 -20.39 -0.90
N VAL A 453 -18.89 -21.56 -0.89
CA VAL A 453 -19.30 -22.74 -0.10
C VAL A 453 -19.26 -22.40 1.38
N ARG A 454 -18.17 -21.81 1.89
CA ARG A 454 -18.04 -21.42 3.31
C ARG A 454 -19.10 -20.42 3.75
N ARG A 455 -19.45 -19.48 2.86
CA ARG A 455 -20.48 -18.47 3.12
C ARG A 455 -21.90 -19.06 3.21
N LEU A 456 -22.23 -20.01 2.34
CA LEU A 456 -23.55 -20.67 2.33
C LEU A 456 -23.66 -21.81 3.34
N MET A 457 -22.54 -22.48 3.63
CA MET A 457 -22.45 -23.64 4.51
C MET A 457 -21.27 -23.43 5.49
N PRO A 458 -21.46 -22.64 6.57
CA PRO A 458 -20.40 -22.24 7.51
C PRO A 458 -19.76 -23.38 8.30
N ASP A 459 -20.29 -24.60 8.26
CA ASP A 459 -19.70 -25.76 8.92
C ASP A 459 -18.97 -26.70 7.94
N ALA A 460 -19.00 -26.40 6.63
CA ALA A 460 -18.38 -27.24 5.61
C ALA A 460 -16.87 -27.41 5.84
N GLN A 461 -16.38 -28.64 5.71
CA GLN A 461 -14.95 -28.95 5.71
C GLN A 461 -14.44 -28.89 4.27
N ILE A 462 -13.46 -28.02 4.01
CA ILE A 462 -12.97 -27.76 2.64
C ILE A 462 -11.48 -28.06 2.52
N ASP A 463 -11.12 -28.87 1.53
CA ASP A 463 -9.75 -29.24 1.17
C ASP A 463 -9.47 -28.81 -0.28
N VAL A 464 -8.48 -27.96 -0.48
CA VAL A 464 -8.10 -27.42 -1.79
C VAL A 464 -6.77 -28.02 -2.22
N PHE A 465 -6.77 -28.73 -3.33
CA PHE A 465 -5.62 -29.41 -3.91
C PHE A 465 -5.05 -28.59 -5.07
N ASP A 466 -3.73 -28.47 -5.17
CA ASP A 466 -3.08 -27.91 -6.35
C ASP A 466 -1.84 -28.72 -6.71
N ARG A 467 -1.58 -28.91 -8.01
CA ARG A 467 -0.39 -29.63 -8.46
C ARG A 467 0.89 -28.87 -8.15
N LEU A 468 0.83 -27.54 -8.00
CA LEU A 468 1.99 -26.74 -7.68
C LEU A 468 2.13 -26.61 -6.15
N PRO A 469 3.37 -26.49 -5.63
CA PRO A 469 3.62 -26.13 -4.23
C PRO A 469 3.06 -24.74 -3.83
N VAL A 470 2.63 -23.94 -4.81
CA VAL A 470 2.20 -22.56 -4.65
C VAL A 470 0.77 -22.39 -5.19
N PRO A 471 -0.11 -21.68 -4.47
CA PRO A 471 -1.50 -21.48 -4.89
C PRO A 471 -1.66 -20.35 -5.92
N TYR A 472 -2.92 -20.00 -6.20
CA TYR A 472 -3.40 -18.84 -6.97
C TYR A 472 -3.39 -18.96 -8.49
N GLY A 473 -2.83 -20.03 -9.04
CA GLY A 473 -2.91 -20.37 -10.47
C GLY A 473 -2.59 -19.17 -11.37
N LEU A 474 -3.52 -18.81 -12.27
CA LEU A 474 -3.33 -17.71 -13.21
C LEU A 474 -3.24 -16.31 -12.56
N VAL A 475 -3.67 -16.10 -11.30
CA VAL A 475 -3.37 -14.80 -10.64
C VAL A 475 -1.87 -14.64 -10.46
N ARG A 476 -1.19 -15.72 -10.10
CA ARG A 476 0.25 -15.73 -9.89
C ARG A 476 1.03 -15.82 -11.20
N PHE A 477 0.58 -16.65 -12.14
CA PHE A 477 1.36 -16.99 -13.34
C PHE A 477 0.77 -16.53 -14.68
N GLY A 478 -0.46 -16.04 -14.69
CA GLY A 478 -1.17 -15.61 -15.91
C GLY A 478 -1.41 -14.10 -15.98
N VAL A 479 -1.77 -13.45 -14.87
CA VAL A 479 -1.84 -11.99 -14.79
C VAL A 479 -0.44 -11.42 -15.03
N ALA A 480 -0.36 -10.40 -15.89
CA ALA A 480 0.90 -9.78 -16.26
C ALA A 480 1.69 -9.31 -15.03
N ALA A 481 3.01 -9.38 -15.10
CA ALA A 481 3.87 -9.14 -13.94
C ALA A 481 3.81 -7.69 -13.42
N ASP A 482 3.51 -6.75 -14.30
CA ASP A 482 3.27 -5.33 -13.97
C ASP A 482 1.86 -5.04 -13.43
N HIS A 483 0.95 -6.02 -13.42
CA HIS A 483 -0.45 -5.85 -12.98
C HIS A 483 -0.67 -6.24 -11.51
N GLN A 484 0.13 -5.69 -10.59
CA GLN A 484 0.04 -6.05 -9.17
C GLN A 484 -1.30 -5.70 -8.51
N GLY A 485 -1.96 -4.63 -8.97
CA GLY A 485 -3.31 -4.28 -8.50
C GLY A 485 -4.32 -5.42 -8.69
N THR A 486 -4.27 -6.11 -9.84
CA THR A 486 -5.12 -7.30 -10.09
C THR A 486 -4.72 -8.50 -9.23
N LYS A 487 -3.42 -8.65 -8.93
CA LYS A 487 -2.91 -9.72 -8.07
C LYS A 487 -3.29 -9.54 -6.60
N SER A 488 -3.80 -8.37 -6.19
CA SER A 488 -4.18 -8.11 -4.79
C SER A 488 -5.23 -9.07 -4.24
N VAL A 489 -6.04 -9.68 -5.11
CA VAL A 489 -7.08 -10.67 -4.73
C VAL A 489 -6.50 -11.85 -3.95
N THR A 490 -5.21 -12.18 -4.11
CA THR A 490 -4.56 -13.24 -3.33
C THR A 490 -4.63 -13.01 -1.84
N ARG A 491 -4.70 -11.75 -1.37
CA ARG A 491 -4.89 -11.42 0.06
C ARG A 491 -6.22 -11.94 0.60
N GLN A 492 -7.27 -11.97 -0.23
CA GLN A 492 -8.54 -12.60 0.13
C GLN A 492 -8.38 -14.12 0.28
N PHE A 493 -7.62 -14.72 -0.63
CA PHE A 493 -7.37 -16.15 -0.63
C PHE A 493 -6.44 -16.59 0.51
N ASP A 494 -5.47 -15.77 0.92
CA ASP A 494 -4.62 -16.07 2.10
C ASP A 494 -5.46 -16.28 3.37
N ARG A 495 -6.55 -15.50 3.54
CA ARG A 495 -7.44 -15.61 4.71
C ARG A 495 -8.19 -16.93 4.75
N LEU A 496 -8.59 -17.45 3.58
CA LEU A 496 -9.25 -18.74 3.44
C LEU A 496 -8.44 -19.85 4.13
N PHE A 497 -7.14 -19.89 3.85
CA PHE A 497 -6.25 -20.96 4.33
C PHE A 497 -5.70 -20.73 5.73
N THR A 498 -5.67 -19.49 6.22
CA THR A 498 -5.13 -19.16 7.54
C THR A 498 -6.19 -19.10 8.63
N ARG A 499 -7.44 -18.75 8.30
CA ARG A 499 -8.48 -18.40 9.30
C ARG A 499 -9.77 -19.18 9.15
N GLU A 500 -10.11 -19.66 7.95
CA GLU A 500 -11.42 -20.25 7.68
C GLU A 500 -11.43 -21.79 7.73
N ASN A 501 -10.42 -22.40 8.35
CA ASN A 501 -10.26 -23.85 8.50
C ASN A 501 -10.29 -24.62 7.15
N VAL A 502 -9.92 -23.95 6.06
CA VAL A 502 -9.70 -24.55 4.75
C VAL A 502 -8.26 -25.03 4.65
N ARG A 503 -8.05 -26.28 4.24
CA ARG A 503 -6.71 -26.85 4.10
C ARG A 503 -6.23 -26.76 2.66
N PHE A 504 -5.01 -26.24 2.50
CA PHE A 504 -4.30 -26.27 1.23
C PHE A 504 -3.40 -27.52 1.16
N HIS A 505 -3.51 -28.25 0.04
CA HIS A 505 -2.70 -29.41 -0.30
C HIS A 505 -1.98 -29.13 -1.62
N GLY A 506 -0.90 -28.37 -1.56
CA GLY A 506 -0.03 -28.09 -2.69
C GLY A 506 0.88 -29.26 -3.03
N ASN A 507 1.41 -29.25 -4.25
CA ASN A 507 2.24 -30.33 -4.80
C ASN A 507 1.50 -31.69 -4.89
N VAL A 508 0.20 -31.67 -5.24
CA VAL A 508 -0.64 -32.87 -5.42
C VAL A 508 -1.35 -32.82 -6.77
N THR A 509 -0.97 -33.71 -7.68
CA THR A 509 -1.58 -33.83 -9.01
C THR A 509 -2.69 -34.88 -8.99
N ILE A 510 -3.94 -34.45 -9.12
CA ILE A 510 -5.09 -35.37 -9.21
C ILE A 510 -5.07 -36.10 -10.56
N GLY A 511 -5.24 -37.42 -10.53
CA GLY A 511 -5.05 -38.33 -11.66
C GLY A 511 -3.62 -38.84 -11.84
N THR A 512 -2.69 -38.46 -10.96
CA THR A 512 -1.30 -38.98 -10.95
C THR A 512 -0.87 -39.36 -9.54
N ASP A 513 -0.90 -38.42 -8.60
CA ASP A 513 -0.51 -38.64 -7.20
C ASP A 513 -1.69 -39.17 -6.37
N LEU A 514 -2.91 -38.75 -6.74
CA LEU A 514 -4.16 -39.18 -6.13
C LEU A 514 -5.25 -39.36 -7.20
N GLU A 515 -5.88 -40.52 -7.27
CA GLU A 515 -6.97 -40.76 -8.21
C GLU A 515 -8.21 -39.92 -7.86
N LEU A 516 -8.93 -39.42 -8.88
CA LEU A 516 -10.16 -38.63 -8.67
C LEU A 516 -11.23 -39.41 -7.89
N ASP A 517 -11.30 -40.72 -8.08
CA ASP A 517 -12.27 -41.57 -7.37
C ASP A 517 -11.99 -41.61 -5.86
N VAL A 518 -10.74 -41.47 -5.42
CA VAL A 518 -10.42 -41.38 -3.98
C VAL A 518 -11.01 -40.11 -3.36
N LEU A 519 -10.97 -38.98 -4.09
CA LEU A 519 -11.63 -37.75 -3.62
C LEU A 519 -13.15 -37.92 -3.51
N ARG A 520 -13.77 -38.60 -4.49
CA ARG A 520 -15.21 -38.88 -4.50
C ARG A 520 -15.65 -39.90 -3.44
N GLU A 521 -14.73 -40.76 -3.00
CA GLU A 521 -14.97 -41.72 -1.92
C GLU A 521 -14.82 -41.08 -0.53
N THR A 522 -14.00 -40.04 -0.42
CA THR A 522 -13.66 -39.37 0.85
C THR A 522 -14.46 -38.10 1.11
N HIS A 523 -14.93 -37.39 0.06
CA HIS A 523 -15.66 -36.12 0.19
C HIS A 523 -17.06 -36.23 -0.40
N ASP A 524 -18.03 -35.57 0.24
CA ASP A 524 -19.43 -35.55 -0.20
C ASP A 524 -19.60 -34.87 -1.56
N ALA A 525 -18.75 -33.87 -1.83
CA ALA A 525 -18.67 -33.21 -3.12
C ALA A 525 -17.22 -32.93 -3.56
N VAL A 526 -16.99 -33.02 -4.87
CA VAL A 526 -15.72 -32.67 -5.50
C VAL A 526 -15.94 -31.61 -6.57
N VAL A 527 -15.18 -30.53 -6.54
CA VAL A 527 -15.22 -29.46 -7.54
C VAL A 527 -13.93 -29.42 -8.33
N LEU A 528 -14.02 -29.59 -9.64
CA LEU A 528 -12.91 -29.49 -10.58
C LEU A 528 -12.78 -28.03 -11.06
N SER A 529 -11.66 -27.39 -10.72
CA SER A 529 -11.39 -25.98 -11.00
C SER A 529 -9.98 -25.77 -11.59
N THR A 530 -9.51 -26.76 -12.36
CA THR A 530 -8.15 -26.83 -12.93
C THR A 530 -7.82 -25.73 -13.94
N GLY A 531 -8.84 -25.01 -14.43
CA GLY A 531 -8.68 -24.00 -15.48
C GLY A 531 -8.26 -24.61 -16.83
N LEU A 532 -7.68 -23.77 -17.69
CA LEU A 532 -7.16 -24.15 -19.01
C LEU A 532 -5.77 -23.55 -19.15
N ARG A 533 -4.74 -24.41 -19.28
CA ARG A 533 -3.33 -23.98 -19.19
C ARG A 533 -2.60 -23.97 -20.53
N GLU A 534 -3.07 -24.74 -21.51
CA GLU A 534 -2.40 -24.86 -22.80
C GLU A 534 -2.82 -23.73 -23.73
N ASP A 535 -1.91 -23.29 -24.59
CA ASP A 535 -2.18 -22.30 -25.62
C ASP A 535 -2.93 -22.93 -26.79
N ALA A 536 -3.91 -22.24 -27.36
CA ALA A 536 -4.60 -22.72 -28.55
C ALA A 536 -3.70 -22.64 -29.79
N GLU A 537 -3.64 -23.73 -30.56
CA GLU A 537 -2.81 -23.82 -31.77
C GLU A 537 -3.42 -23.13 -32.99
N LEU A 538 -2.55 -22.71 -33.91
CA LEU A 538 -2.99 -22.27 -35.24
C LEU A 538 -3.11 -23.48 -36.17
N SER A 539 -4.29 -23.71 -36.72
CA SER A 539 -4.51 -24.77 -37.72
C SER A 539 -4.05 -24.34 -39.12
N ILE A 540 -2.75 -24.03 -39.27
CA ILE A 540 -2.11 -23.59 -40.52
C ILE A 540 -0.81 -24.34 -40.80
N PRO A 541 -0.36 -24.44 -42.07
CA PRO A 541 0.96 -25.00 -42.39
C PRO A 541 2.09 -24.25 -41.67
N GLY A 542 3.05 -25.00 -41.13
CA GLY A 542 4.21 -24.46 -40.41
C GLY A 542 3.95 -24.11 -38.93
N ALA A 543 2.79 -24.47 -38.37
CA ALA A 543 2.47 -24.17 -36.96
C ALA A 543 3.37 -24.88 -35.92
N ALA A 544 4.18 -25.86 -36.35
CA ALA A 544 5.15 -26.58 -35.50
C ALA A 544 6.59 -26.01 -35.60
N ALA A 545 6.79 -24.89 -36.29
CA ALA A 545 8.11 -24.29 -36.47
C ALA A 545 8.74 -23.85 -35.14
N ALA A 546 10.06 -24.04 -35.00
CA ALA A 546 10.81 -23.51 -33.87
C ALA A 546 10.80 -21.97 -33.92
N GLY A 547 10.51 -21.33 -32.77
CA GLY A 547 10.28 -19.89 -32.68
C GLY A 547 8.81 -19.48 -32.70
N LEU A 548 7.88 -20.44 -32.87
CA LEU A 548 6.46 -20.25 -32.58
C LEU A 548 6.17 -20.63 -31.13
N MET A 549 5.54 -19.73 -30.38
CA MET A 549 5.14 -19.97 -28.99
C MET A 549 3.79 -19.33 -28.67
N GLY A 550 3.09 -19.89 -27.69
CA GLY A 550 1.85 -19.29 -27.20
C GLY A 550 2.09 -18.12 -26.25
N ALA A 551 1.15 -17.19 -26.21
CA ALA A 551 1.20 -16.04 -25.32
C ALA A 551 1.14 -16.46 -23.83
N GLY A 552 0.40 -17.53 -23.52
CA GLY A 552 0.38 -18.15 -22.20
C GLY A 552 1.75 -18.59 -21.75
N ARG A 553 2.48 -19.29 -22.62
CA ARG A 553 3.88 -19.67 -22.37
C ARG A 553 4.77 -18.46 -22.09
N VAL A 554 4.70 -17.41 -22.92
CA VAL A 554 5.50 -16.18 -22.71
C VAL A 554 5.23 -15.59 -21.33
N THR A 555 3.95 -15.45 -20.97
CA THR A 555 3.57 -14.90 -19.67
C THR A 555 4.02 -15.79 -18.51
N ARG A 556 3.89 -17.12 -18.63
CA ARG A 556 4.38 -18.08 -17.62
C ARG A 556 5.89 -17.99 -17.42
N VAL A 557 6.65 -17.89 -18.51
CA VAL A 557 8.11 -17.72 -18.49
C VAL A 557 8.49 -16.44 -17.75
N LEU A 558 7.87 -15.30 -18.10
CA LEU A 558 8.14 -14.01 -17.45
C LEU A 558 7.67 -13.95 -16.00
N ASN A 559 6.62 -14.71 -15.66
CA ASN A 559 6.12 -14.88 -14.29
C ASN A 559 6.83 -16.00 -13.52
N GLY A 560 7.91 -16.59 -14.02
CA GLY A 560 8.69 -17.60 -13.30
C GLY A 560 7.95 -18.91 -13.00
N HIS A 561 7.08 -19.38 -13.90
CA HIS A 561 6.35 -20.63 -13.72
C HIS A 561 7.29 -21.85 -13.69
N PRO A 562 7.16 -22.76 -12.69
CA PRO A 562 8.17 -23.79 -12.43
C PRO A 562 8.26 -24.91 -13.49
N ASP A 563 7.22 -25.08 -14.30
CA ASP A 563 7.25 -26.02 -15.44
C ASP A 563 7.96 -25.47 -16.68
N GLU A 564 8.17 -24.16 -16.76
CA GLU A 564 8.85 -23.53 -17.90
C GLU A 564 10.38 -23.62 -17.70
N THR A 565 10.88 -24.85 -17.81
CA THR A 565 12.27 -25.23 -17.54
C THR A 565 13.22 -25.04 -18.72
N ASP A 566 12.67 -24.86 -19.92
CA ASP A 566 13.46 -24.63 -21.14
C ASP A 566 14.33 -23.37 -21.04
N GLU A 567 15.50 -23.42 -21.69
CA GLU A 567 16.36 -22.25 -21.82
C GLU A 567 15.65 -21.15 -22.63
N VAL A 568 15.49 -19.98 -22.01
CA VAL A 568 14.85 -18.83 -22.67
C VAL A 568 15.83 -18.20 -23.65
N ARG A 569 15.54 -18.36 -24.93
CA ARG A 569 16.29 -17.74 -26.04
C ARG A 569 15.71 -16.37 -26.39
N SER A 570 16.47 -15.58 -27.14
CA SER A 570 15.95 -14.33 -27.69
C SER A 570 14.86 -14.60 -28.73
N LEU A 571 13.86 -13.73 -28.77
CA LEU A 571 12.82 -13.71 -29.81
C LEU A 571 13.31 -13.18 -31.16
N GLY A 572 14.55 -12.66 -31.23
CA GLY A 572 15.09 -12.01 -32.42
C GLY A 572 14.65 -10.54 -32.56
N ALA A 573 14.89 -9.98 -33.73
CA ALA A 573 14.66 -8.56 -34.01
C ALA A 573 13.22 -8.27 -34.46
N ASP A 574 12.62 -9.18 -35.24
CA ASP A 574 11.27 -9.05 -35.78
C ASP A 574 10.32 -10.10 -35.16
N VAL A 575 9.36 -9.68 -34.35
CA VAL A 575 8.40 -10.57 -33.69
C VAL A 575 6.99 -10.35 -34.21
N VAL A 576 6.26 -11.41 -34.51
CA VAL A 576 4.84 -11.35 -34.91
C VAL A 576 3.95 -11.87 -33.79
N VAL A 577 3.09 -11.03 -33.21
CA VAL A 577 2.05 -11.39 -32.25
C VAL A 577 0.70 -11.51 -32.96
N VAL A 578 0.13 -12.72 -32.97
CA VAL A 578 -1.16 -13.02 -33.61
C VAL A 578 -2.28 -12.97 -32.58
N GLY A 579 -3.08 -11.90 -32.61
CA GLY A 579 -4.22 -11.70 -31.71
C GLY A 579 -4.46 -10.22 -31.38
N HIS A 580 -5.72 -9.86 -31.13
CA HIS A 580 -6.14 -8.52 -30.69
C HIS A 580 -7.03 -8.60 -29.43
N GLY A 581 -6.63 -9.43 -28.46
CA GLY A 581 -7.22 -9.48 -27.12
C GLY A 581 -6.27 -8.91 -26.08
N ASN A 582 -6.73 -8.76 -24.84
CA ASN A 582 -5.94 -8.19 -23.74
C ASN A 582 -4.60 -8.90 -23.54
N VAL A 583 -4.57 -10.24 -23.59
CA VAL A 583 -3.34 -11.03 -23.47
C VAL A 583 -2.31 -10.67 -24.56
N ALA A 584 -2.76 -10.38 -25.78
CA ALA A 584 -1.84 -9.95 -26.84
C ALA A 584 -1.21 -8.59 -26.50
N VAL A 585 -2.02 -7.66 -26.00
CA VAL A 585 -1.57 -6.32 -25.60
C VAL A 585 -0.63 -6.39 -24.40
N ASP A 586 -0.94 -7.23 -23.40
CA ASP A 586 -0.07 -7.50 -22.25
C ASP A 586 1.29 -8.02 -22.70
N VAL A 587 1.32 -9.05 -23.55
CA VAL A 587 2.57 -9.58 -24.06
C VAL A 587 3.36 -8.50 -24.80
N VAL A 588 2.72 -7.73 -25.69
CA VAL A 588 3.42 -6.62 -26.37
C VAL A 588 3.99 -5.64 -25.35
N ARG A 589 3.21 -5.21 -24.35
CA ARG A 589 3.65 -4.29 -23.30
C ARG A 589 4.85 -4.84 -22.53
N LEU A 590 4.78 -6.09 -22.05
CA LEU A 590 5.87 -6.76 -21.34
C LEU A 590 7.13 -6.84 -22.21
N LEU A 591 7.01 -7.05 -23.51
CA LEU A 591 8.17 -7.12 -24.41
C LEU A 591 8.80 -5.76 -24.69
N VAL A 592 7.99 -4.71 -24.85
CA VAL A 592 8.49 -3.40 -25.35
C VAL A 592 8.79 -2.37 -24.28
N ALA A 593 8.21 -2.47 -23.08
CA ALA A 593 8.44 -1.51 -22.00
C ALA A 593 9.93 -1.39 -21.59
N ASP A 594 10.32 -0.26 -21.01
CA ASP A 594 11.66 -0.09 -20.45
C ASP A 594 11.77 -0.74 -19.06
N HIS A 595 12.96 -0.74 -18.47
CA HIS A 595 13.19 -1.35 -17.16
C HIS A 595 12.42 -0.67 -16.02
N ASN A 596 12.26 0.66 -16.09
CA ASN A 596 11.66 1.47 -15.02
C ASN A 596 10.14 1.32 -14.98
N ALA A 597 9.51 1.01 -16.11
CA ALA A 597 8.09 0.70 -16.18
C ALA A 597 7.67 -0.54 -15.35
N PHE A 598 8.65 -1.35 -14.90
CA PHE A 598 8.41 -2.54 -14.09
C PHE A 598 8.62 -2.29 -12.58
N ASP A 599 8.81 -1.05 -12.15
CA ASP A 599 8.88 -0.74 -10.73
C ASP A 599 7.57 -1.12 -10.02
N GLY A 600 7.70 -1.82 -8.89
CA GLY A 600 6.60 -2.45 -8.18
C GLY A 600 6.14 -3.79 -8.78
N SER A 601 6.76 -4.33 -9.82
CA SER A 601 6.36 -5.62 -10.43
C SER A 601 7.05 -6.85 -9.81
N ASP A 602 6.59 -8.04 -10.20
CA ASP A 602 7.21 -9.34 -9.88
C ASP A 602 7.80 -10.04 -11.12
N ILE A 603 8.23 -9.25 -12.12
CA ILE A 603 8.78 -9.77 -13.38
C ILE A 603 10.17 -10.36 -13.17
N ASP A 604 10.49 -11.45 -13.87
CA ASP A 604 11.87 -11.94 -13.95
C ASP A 604 12.67 -11.09 -14.95
N ASP A 605 13.40 -10.09 -14.43
CA ASP A 605 14.22 -9.18 -15.21
C ASP A 605 15.26 -9.92 -16.06
N ALA A 606 15.97 -10.90 -15.50
CA ALA A 606 17.04 -11.63 -16.20
C ALA A 606 16.50 -12.48 -17.37
N VAL A 607 15.34 -13.11 -17.19
CA VAL A 607 14.64 -13.83 -18.26
C VAL A 607 14.18 -12.87 -19.34
N ARG A 608 13.53 -11.77 -18.94
CA ARG A 608 13.02 -10.77 -19.86
C ARG A 608 14.12 -10.17 -20.72
N GLU A 609 15.21 -9.72 -20.10
CA GLU A 609 16.36 -9.13 -20.80
C GLU A 609 16.91 -10.08 -21.88
N ARG A 610 17.08 -11.36 -21.56
CA ARG A 610 17.50 -12.38 -22.55
C ARG A 610 16.49 -12.57 -23.66
N MET A 611 15.21 -12.55 -23.35
CA MET A 611 14.11 -12.72 -24.31
C MET A 611 14.08 -11.57 -25.33
N VAL A 612 14.24 -10.32 -24.88
CA VAL A 612 14.01 -9.11 -25.69
C VAL A 612 15.27 -8.37 -26.15
N LYS A 613 16.48 -8.84 -25.81
CA LYS A 613 17.76 -8.14 -26.12
C LYS A 613 17.90 -7.66 -27.57
N ASP A 614 17.44 -8.45 -28.53
CA ASP A 614 17.59 -8.17 -29.97
C ASP A 614 16.35 -7.50 -30.56
N LEU A 615 15.26 -7.34 -29.79
CA LEU A 615 13.96 -6.88 -30.26
C LEU A 615 14.03 -5.47 -30.84
N ARG A 616 13.49 -5.28 -32.04
CA ARG A 616 13.41 -3.99 -32.72
C ARG A 616 12.02 -3.71 -33.28
N VAL A 617 11.31 -4.73 -33.74
CA VAL A 617 9.99 -4.60 -34.35
C VAL A 617 9.04 -5.66 -33.78
N VAL A 618 7.85 -5.23 -33.39
CA VAL A 618 6.74 -6.10 -33.02
C VAL A 618 5.57 -5.83 -33.96
N HIS A 619 5.14 -6.84 -34.71
CA HIS A 619 3.93 -6.82 -35.51
C HIS A 619 2.77 -7.40 -34.70
N ILE A 620 1.79 -6.58 -34.31
CA ILE A 620 0.54 -7.08 -33.73
C ILE A 620 -0.51 -7.20 -34.83
N VAL A 621 -1.02 -8.42 -35.03
CA VAL A 621 -1.83 -8.78 -36.19
C VAL A 621 -3.12 -9.46 -35.75
N GLY A 622 -4.26 -8.99 -36.26
CA GLY A 622 -5.55 -9.62 -35.98
C GLY A 622 -6.54 -9.55 -37.14
N ARG A 623 -7.42 -10.54 -37.19
CA ARG A 623 -8.47 -10.69 -38.23
C ARG A 623 -9.62 -9.69 -38.13
N SER A 624 -9.83 -9.11 -36.96
CA SER A 624 -10.89 -8.14 -36.70
C SER A 624 -10.50 -6.74 -37.22
N SER A 625 -11.50 -5.91 -37.53
CA SER A 625 -11.33 -4.45 -37.59
C SER A 625 -11.16 -3.88 -36.17
N PRO A 626 -10.65 -2.64 -36.01
CA PRO A 626 -10.49 -2.03 -34.68
C PRO A 626 -11.77 -2.03 -33.84
N ALA A 627 -12.92 -1.67 -34.43
CA ALA A 627 -14.21 -1.64 -33.73
C ALA A 627 -14.69 -3.03 -33.24
N SER A 628 -14.18 -4.12 -33.81
CA SER A 628 -14.54 -5.50 -33.47
C SER A 628 -13.41 -6.25 -32.77
N ALA A 629 -12.35 -5.53 -32.38
CA ALA A 629 -11.25 -6.10 -31.61
C ALA A 629 -11.68 -6.33 -30.16
N LYS A 630 -11.00 -7.28 -29.49
CA LYS A 630 -11.32 -7.70 -28.12
C LYS A 630 -10.45 -7.02 -27.06
N PHE A 631 -9.48 -6.21 -27.46
CA PHE A 631 -8.68 -5.46 -26.51
C PHE A 631 -9.53 -4.39 -25.82
N ASP A 632 -9.18 -4.09 -24.59
CA ASP A 632 -9.65 -2.91 -23.89
C ASP A 632 -8.97 -1.65 -24.46
N PRO A 633 -9.72 -0.58 -24.82
CA PRO A 633 -9.14 0.71 -25.20
C PRO A 633 -8.09 1.24 -24.22
N VAL A 634 -8.30 1.02 -22.91
CA VAL A 634 -7.42 1.53 -21.86
C VAL A 634 -6.01 0.95 -22.00
N MET A 635 -5.90 -0.37 -22.19
CA MET A 635 -4.60 -1.03 -22.35
C MET A 635 -3.84 -0.55 -23.59
N VAL A 636 -4.56 -0.19 -24.66
CA VAL A 636 -3.95 0.40 -25.87
C VAL A 636 -3.39 1.80 -25.56
N ARG A 637 -4.09 2.60 -24.76
CA ARG A 637 -3.61 3.93 -24.33
C ARG A 637 -2.40 3.83 -23.40
N GLU A 638 -2.39 2.87 -22.47
CA GLU A 638 -1.24 2.57 -21.61
C GLU A 638 -0.01 2.25 -22.45
N LEU A 639 -0.17 1.34 -23.43
CA LEU A 639 0.90 0.96 -24.32
C LEU A 639 1.43 2.16 -25.12
N ALA A 640 0.54 3.04 -25.58
CA ALA A 640 0.89 4.27 -26.29
C ALA A 640 1.59 5.33 -25.41
N ALA A 641 1.56 5.19 -24.08
CA ALA A 641 2.23 6.09 -23.14
C ALA A 641 3.66 5.66 -22.79
N LEU A 642 4.10 4.49 -23.26
CA LEU A 642 5.46 3.99 -23.02
C LEU A 642 6.50 4.85 -23.75
N SER A 643 7.58 5.16 -23.06
CA SER A 643 8.70 5.92 -23.61
C SER A 643 9.56 5.07 -24.55
N GLY A 644 10.04 5.65 -25.65
CA GLY A 644 10.95 4.98 -26.58
C GLY A 644 10.27 3.89 -27.43
N VAL A 645 8.95 3.92 -27.56
CA VAL A 645 8.16 3.01 -28.39
C VAL A 645 7.43 3.80 -29.47
N GLU A 646 7.77 3.53 -30.74
CA GLU A 646 7.05 4.10 -31.88
C GLU A 646 5.91 3.18 -32.29
N HIS A 647 4.76 3.77 -32.57
CA HIS A 647 3.56 3.07 -32.94
C HIS A 647 3.17 3.38 -34.39
N VAL A 648 3.03 2.34 -35.22
CA VAL A 648 2.64 2.47 -36.63
C VAL A 648 1.37 1.68 -36.90
N VAL A 649 0.30 2.37 -37.31
CA VAL A 649 -0.98 1.73 -37.62
C VAL A 649 -1.15 1.63 -39.13
N HIS A 650 -1.32 0.42 -39.64
CA HIS A 650 -1.57 0.19 -41.06
C HIS A 650 -3.09 0.27 -41.37
N GLY A 651 -3.45 1.03 -42.41
CA GLY A 651 -4.84 1.22 -42.83
C GLY A 651 -5.63 2.17 -41.93
N LEU A 652 -4.97 3.18 -41.36
CA LEU A 652 -5.61 4.17 -40.48
C LEU A 652 -6.58 5.08 -41.26
N GLU A 653 -6.21 5.37 -42.52
CA GLU A 653 -7.00 6.11 -43.51
C GLU A 653 -8.29 5.39 -43.92
N ASP A 654 -8.34 4.06 -43.76
CA ASP A 654 -9.47 3.21 -44.16
C ASP A 654 -10.51 3.03 -43.04
N LEU A 655 -10.37 3.73 -41.91
CA LEU A 655 -11.28 3.61 -40.77
C LEU A 655 -12.62 4.33 -41.01
N GLU A 656 -13.67 3.54 -41.29
CA GLU A 656 -15.03 4.03 -41.57
C GLU A 656 -15.74 4.68 -40.35
N THR A 657 -15.40 4.28 -39.12
CA THR A 657 -16.08 4.76 -37.89
C THR A 657 -15.59 6.15 -37.51
N PRO A 658 -16.42 7.22 -37.47
CA PRO A 658 -15.97 8.58 -37.15
C PRO A 658 -15.29 8.72 -35.77
N ALA A 659 -14.49 9.78 -35.58
CA ALA A 659 -13.87 10.06 -34.27
C ALA A 659 -14.93 10.33 -33.19
N GLY A 660 -14.69 9.81 -31.98
CA GLY A 660 -15.58 9.95 -30.83
C GLY A 660 -16.79 9.01 -30.82
N LYS A 661 -16.84 8.01 -31.71
CA LYS A 661 -17.97 7.06 -31.83
C LYS A 661 -17.69 5.68 -31.23
N ASP A 662 -16.44 5.26 -31.15
CA ASP A 662 -16.05 3.98 -30.56
C ASP A 662 -14.68 4.13 -29.90
N ALA A 663 -14.62 3.86 -28.60
CA ALA A 663 -13.42 4.08 -27.80
C ALA A 663 -12.21 3.26 -28.27
N ARG A 664 -12.41 2.07 -28.87
CA ARG A 664 -11.31 1.25 -29.43
C ARG A 664 -10.76 1.90 -30.69
N VAL A 665 -11.64 2.39 -31.56
CA VAL A 665 -11.22 3.06 -32.79
C VAL A 665 -10.45 4.34 -32.45
N ASP A 666 -10.94 5.10 -31.48
CA ASP A 666 -10.30 6.33 -31.03
C ASP A 666 -8.93 6.06 -30.39
N ALA A 667 -8.80 5.03 -29.56
CA ALA A 667 -7.50 4.61 -29.00
C ALA A 667 -6.47 4.25 -30.11
N ILE A 668 -6.92 3.60 -31.19
CA ILE A 668 -6.05 3.29 -32.34
C ILE A 668 -5.67 4.54 -33.15
N ARG A 669 -6.56 5.53 -33.27
CA ARG A 669 -6.24 6.82 -33.91
C ARG A 669 -5.20 7.59 -33.12
N ASP A 670 -5.38 7.69 -31.81
CA ASP A 670 -4.45 8.38 -30.91
C ASP A 670 -3.06 7.76 -30.97
N LEU A 671 -3.01 6.43 -31.08
CA LEU A 671 -1.78 5.66 -31.22
C LEU A 671 -1.03 5.99 -32.52
N GLY A 672 -1.74 6.16 -33.64
CA GLY A 672 -1.14 6.55 -34.93
C GLY A 672 -0.76 8.04 -35.04
N ALA A 673 -1.24 8.90 -34.15
CA ALA A 673 -0.96 10.34 -34.15
C ALA A 673 0.32 10.72 -33.40
N ARG A 674 0.86 9.81 -32.57
CA ARG A 674 2.07 10.04 -31.77
C ARG A 674 3.31 9.65 -32.55
N ALA A 675 4.27 10.57 -32.65
CA ALA A 675 5.58 10.29 -33.23
C ALA A 675 6.62 10.22 -32.10
N GLU A 676 7.47 9.19 -32.13
CA GLU A 676 8.62 9.03 -31.24
C GLU A 676 9.88 9.29 -32.10
N PRO A 677 10.65 10.37 -31.87
CA PRO A 677 11.78 10.73 -32.73
C PRO A 677 12.91 9.69 -32.74
N GLU A 678 13.16 9.04 -31.61
CA GLU A 678 14.26 8.09 -31.43
C GLU A 678 13.75 6.78 -30.78
N PRO A 679 12.99 5.96 -31.52
CA PRO A 679 12.36 4.78 -30.93
C PRO A 679 13.34 3.63 -30.76
N ARG A 680 13.32 3.01 -29.58
CA ARG A 680 14.04 1.77 -29.28
C ARG A 680 13.35 0.57 -29.94
N VAL A 681 12.01 0.55 -29.93
CA VAL A 681 11.18 -0.51 -30.53
C VAL A 681 10.06 0.11 -31.34
N ARG A 682 9.70 -0.52 -32.47
CA ARG A 682 8.52 -0.16 -33.27
C ARG A 682 7.42 -1.21 -33.14
N VAL A 683 6.21 -0.79 -32.79
CA VAL A 683 5.02 -1.65 -32.75
C VAL A 683 4.14 -1.34 -33.97
N ARG A 684 3.97 -2.32 -34.85
CA ARG A 684 3.19 -2.22 -36.09
C ARG A 684 1.86 -2.94 -35.96
N TRP A 685 0.75 -2.22 -36.17
CA TRP A 685 -0.61 -2.71 -35.98
C TRP A 685 -1.26 -3.07 -37.31
N TRP A 686 -1.79 -4.29 -37.40
CA TRP A 686 -2.40 -4.83 -38.63
C TRP A 686 -3.79 -5.39 -38.35
N PHE A 687 -4.80 -4.84 -39.01
CA PHE A 687 -6.19 -5.23 -38.88
C PHE A 687 -6.70 -5.96 -40.13
N GLY A 688 -7.70 -6.82 -39.96
CA GLY A 688 -8.32 -7.54 -41.07
C GLY A 688 -7.45 -8.62 -41.72
N LEU A 689 -6.36 -9.04 -41.06
CA LEU A 689 -5.44 -10.07 -41.57
C LEU A 689 -5.63 -11.40 -40.83
N THR A 690 -5.78 -12.47 -41.60
CA THR A 690 -5.89 -13.85 -41.07
C THR A 690 -4.61 -14.62 -41.42
N PRO A 691 -3.95 -15.27 -40.44
CA PRO A 691 -2.75 -16.05 -40.72
C PRO A 691 -3.08 -17.25 -41.62
N ALA A 692 -2.23 -17.51 -42.62
CA ALA A 692 -2.44 -18.52 -43.66
C ALA A 692 -1.34 -19.59 -43.66
N ALA A 693 -0.08 -19.23 -43.40
CA ALA A 693 1.02 -20.17 -43.24
C ALA A 693 2.21 -19.51 -42.51
N VAL A 694 2.97 -20.31 -41.77
CA VAL A 694 4.30 -19.93 -41.27
C VAL A 694 5.34 -20.52 -42.21
N ARG A 695 6.27 -19.68 -42.69
CA ARG A 695 7.38 -20.12 -43.53
C ARG A 695 8.59 -20.34 -42.63
N GLU A 696 9.17 -21.53 -42.72
CA GLU A 696 10.35 -21.93 -41.97
C GLU A 696 11.51 -22.30 -42.90
N GLU A 697 12.73 -22.10 -42.40
CA GLU A 697 13.96 -22.60 -43.00
C GLU A 697 14.77 -23.31 -41.91
N GLY A 698 15.21 -24.54 -42.17
CA GLY A 698 15.89 -25.36 -41.15
C GLY A 698 15.04 -25.60 -39.89
N GLY A 699 13.71 -25.53 -40.01
CA GLY A 699 12.76 -25.68 -38.90
C GLY A 699 12.58 -24.43 -38.04
N SER A 700 13.17 -23.29 -38.39
CA SER A 700 12.99 -22.01 -37.67
C SER A 700 12.15 -21.02 -38.47
N VAL A 701 11.32 -20.23 -37.79
CA VAL A 701 10.49 -19.17 -38.41
C VAL A 701 11.36 -18.20 -39.22
N GLN A 702 10.88 -17.85 -40.43
CA GLN A 702 11.45 -16.78 -41.27
C GLN A 702 10.43 -15.70 -41.62
N SER A 703 9.18 -16.09 -41.83
CA SER A 703 8.08 -15.16 -42.11
C SER A 703 6.72 -15.79 -41.86
N VAL A 704 5.71 -14.94 -41.70
CA VAL A 704 4.30 -15.35 -41.59
C VAL A 704 3.52 -14.77 -42.77
N GLN A 705 2.81 -15.65 -43.46
CA GLN A 705 1.91 -15.31 -44.55
C GLN A 705 0.50 -15.10 -44.01
N PHE A 706 -0.09 -13.95 -44.33
CA PHE A 706 -1.45 -13.56 -44.00
C PHE A 706 -2.28 -13.41 -45.28
N SER A 707 -3.60 -13.49 -45.13
CA SER A 707 -4.59 -13.13 -46.14
C SER A 707 -5.49 -12.03 -45.60
N ASN A 708 -5.73 -10.99 -46.40
CA ASN A 708 -6.68 -9.93 -46.06
C ASN A 708 -8.12 -10.32 -46.47
N ARG A 709 -9.09 -9.44 -46.20
CA ARG A 709 -10.51 -9.67 -46.56
C ARG A 709 -10.77 -9.85 -48.06
N SER A 710 -9.90 -9.32 -48.93
CA SER A 710 -10.01 -9.48 -50.39
C SER A 710 -9.28 -10.72 -50.92
N GLY A 711 -8.70 -11.55 -50.04
CA GLY A 711 -7.92 -12.73 -50.42
C GLY A 711 -6.49 -12.44 -50.90
N GLN A 712 -6.03 -11.19 -50.81
CA GLN A 712 -4.67 -10.82 -51.15
C GLN A 712 -3.72 -11.24 -50.03
N SER A 713 -2.57 -11.79 -50.42
CA SER A 713 -1.57 -12.24 -49.45
C SER A 713 -0.64 -11.11 -49.01
N VAL A 714 -0.36 -11.06 -47.71
CA VAL A 714 0.62 -10.17 -47.07
C VAL A 714 1.64 -11.05 -46.35
N THR A 715 2.94 -10.84 -46.58
CA THR A 715 4.00 -11.58 -45.90
C THR A 715 4.77 -10.65 -44.98
N LEU A 716 4.88 -11.02 -43.71
CA LEU A 716 5.65 -10.30 -42.71
C LEU A 716 6.87 -11.14 -42.32
N ARG A 717 8.07 -10.54 -42.37
CA ARG A 717 9.29 -11.15 -41.84
C ARG A 717 9.13 -11.36 -40.32
N ALA A 718 9.61 -12.48 -39.80
CA ALA A 718 9.57 -12.78 -38.39
C ALA A 718 10.71 -13.72 -38.01
N ASP A 719 11.41 -13.42 -36.92
CA ASP A 719 12.33 -14.34 -36.27
C ASP A 719 11.60 -15.21 -35.24
N SER A 720 10.46 -14.74 -34.71
CA SER A 720 9.58 -15.49 -33.81
C SER A 720 8.10 -15.09 -33.97
N VAL A 721 7.21 -16.02 -33.63
CA VAL A 721 5.75 -15.83 -33.66
C VAL A 721 5.18 -16.12 -32.28
N ILE A 722 4.36 -15.20 -31.76
CA ILE A 722 3.61 -15.39 -30.51
C ILE A 722 2.12 -15.50 -30.84
N THR A 723 1.47 -16.60 -30.46
CA THR A 723 0.04 -16.81 -30.69
C THR A 723 -0.77 -16.43 -29.45
N ALA A 724 -1.65 -15.44 -29.58
CA ALA A 724 -2.56 -14.97 -28.53
C ALA A 724 -4.02 -15.19 -28.96
N VAL A 725 -4.33 -16.43 -29.38
CA VAL A 725 -5.60 -16.80 -30.01
C VAL A 725 -6.57 -17.55 -29.09
N GLY A 726 -6.17 -17.83 -27.85
CA GLY A 726 -6.98 -18.47 -26.82
C GLY A 726 -6.20 -19.55 -26.06
N PHE A 727 -6.90 -20.20 -25.13
CA PHE A 727 -6.37 -21.30 -24.32
C PHE A 727 -7.23 -22.56 -24.50
N THR A 728 -6.67 -23.72 -24.24
CA THR A 728 -7.34 -25.01 -24.31
C THR A 728 -6.99 -25.89 -23.10
N ALA A 729 -7.75 -26.98 -22.95
CA ALA A 729 -7.48 -28.02 -21.96
C ALA A 729 -6.15 -28.72 -22.29
N GLY A 730 -5.38 -29.05 -21.26
CA GLY A 730 -4.21 -29.93 -21.37
C GLY A 730 -4.60 -31.41 -21.28
N ASP A 731 -3.66 -32.30 -21.61
CA ASP A 731 -3.88 -33.75 -21.62
C ASP A 731 -4.29 -34.33 -20.26
N ASP A 732 -3.94 -33.66 -19.16
CA ASP A 732 -4.28 -34.02 -17.79
C ASP A 732 -5.61 -33.41 -17.30
N THR A 733 -6.38 -32.79 -18.18
CA THR A 733 -7.66 -32.18 -17.81
C THR A 733 -8.70 -33.29 -17.56
N PRO A 734 -9.30 -33.37 -16.36
CA PRO A 734 -10.12 -34.52 -15.95
C PRO A 734 -11.44 -34.66 -16.71
N VAL A 735 -11.95 -33.56 -17.28
CA VAL A 735 -13.19 -33.54 -18.07
C VAL A 735 -13.06 -32.58 -19.25
N ALA A 736 -13.85 -32.80 -20.31
CA ALA A 736 -13.87 -31.91 -21.45
C ALA A 736 -14.35 -30.50 -21.05
N ALA A 737 -13.57 -29.47 -21.41
CA ALA A 737 -13.88 -28.09 -21.08
C ALA A 737 -15.18 -27.63 -21.76
N GLY A 738 -16.05 -26.95 -21.03
CA GLY A 738 -17.33 -26.47 -21.57
C GLY A 738 -18.39 -27.56 -21.79
N ALA A 739 -18.19 -28.78 -21.28
CA ALA A 739 -19.14 -29.88 -21.49
C ALA A 739 -20.36 -29.82 -20.55
N HIS A 740 -20.28 -29.04 -19.47
CA HIS A 740 -21.27 -29.00 -18.39
C HIS A 740 -21.65 -27.55 -18.07
N ASP A 741 -22.57 -26.97 -18.85
CA ASP A 741 -22.94 -25.55 -18.75
C ASP A 741 -23.49 -25.16 -17.37
N ASP A 742 -24.22 -26.06 -16.71
CA ASP A 742 -24.76 -25.86 -15.35
C ASP A 742 -23.72 -26.09 -14.24
N GLY A 743 -22.54 -26.60 -14.59
CA GLY A 743 -21.48 -26.93 -13.64
C GLY A 743 -21.61 -28.29 -12.97
N ARG A 744 -22.71 -29.03 -13.16
CA ARG A 744 -22.89 -30.39 -12.61
C ARG A 744 -22.40 -31.42 -13.61
N ILE A 745 -21.33 -32.14 -13.27
CA ILE A 745 -20.86 -33.30 -14.06
C ILE A 745 -21.75 -34.50 -13.75
N MET A 746 -21.93 -34.76 -12.46
CA MET A 746 -22.86 -35.72 -11.89
C MET A 746 -23.09 -35.37 -10.41
N PRO A 747 -24.09 -35.96 -9.71
CA PRO A 747 -24.28 -35.68 -8.29
C PRO A 747 -22.99 -35.91 -7.49
N GLY A 748 -22.56 -34.88 -6.74
CA GLY A 748 -21.31 -34.89 -5.97
C GLY A 748 -20.03 -34.59 -6.78
N LEU A 749 -20.11 -34.31 -8.08
CA LEU A 749 -18.97 -33.92 -8.91
C LEU A 749 -19.31 -32.73 -9.82
N TYR A 750 -18.53 -31.66 -9.70
CA TYR A 750 -18.83 -30.36 -10.28
C TYR A 750 -17.62 -29.79 -11.04
N ALA A 751 -17.87 -28.86 -11.97
CA ALA A 751 -16.85 -28.10 -12.67
C ALA A 751 -17.03 -26.60 -12.41
N ALA A 752 -15.92 -25.87 -12.25
CA ALA A 752 -15.90 -24.43 -12.01
C ALA A 752 -14.96 -23.70 -12.98
N GLY A 753 -15.20 -22.41 -13.14
CA GLY A 753 -14.36 -21.46 -13.82
C GLY A 753 -14.14 -21.74 -15.30
N TRP A 754 -12.91 -21.57 -15.78
CA TRP A 754 -12.58 -21.80 -17.20
C TRP A 754 -12.75 -23.26 -17.65
N LEU A 755 -12.69 -24.23 -16.73
CA LEU A 755 -13.01 -25.61 -17.06
C LEU A 755 -14.50 -25.75 -17.43
N ARG A 756 -15.37 -25.06 -16.68
CA ARG A 756 -16.82 -25.02 -16.93
C ARG A 756 -17.20 -24.16 -18.13
N ARG A 757 -16.64 -22.95 -18.26
CA ARG A 757 -17.13 -21.90 -19.19
C ARG A 757 -16.24 -21.67 -20.42
N GLY A 758 -15.14 -22.40 -20.52
CA GLY A 758 -14.08 -22.14 -21.49
C GLY A 758 -13.19 -20.95 -21.10
N PRO A 759 -12.22 -20.58 -21.94
CA PRO A 759 -11.17 -19.58 -21.64
C PRO A 759 -11.69 -18.15 -21.79
N ARG A 760 -12.82 -17.86 -21.13
CA ARG A 760 -13.51 -16.57 -21.18
C ARG A 760 -13.92 -16.18 -19.78
N GLY A 761 -13.98 -14.87 -19.56
CA GLY A 761 -14.34 -14.29 -18.28
C GLY A 761 -13.11 -13.91 -17.46
N THR A 762 -13.21 -12.72 -16.90
CA THR A 762 -12.29 -12.08 -15.97
C THR A 762 -12.30 -12.76 -14.60
N ILE A 763 -11.45 -12.33 -13.67
CA ILE A 763 -11.49 -12.73 -12.25
C ILE A 763 -12.88 -12.48 -11.63
N PRO A 764 -13.51 -11.30 -11.79
CA PRO A 764 -14.91 -11.05 -11.39
C PRO A 764 -15.88 -12.13 -11.86
N ASP A 765 -15.78 -12.52 -13.13
CA ASP A 765 -16.66 -13.53 -13.71
C ASP A 765 -16.47 -14.89 -13.02
N GLN A 766 -15.27 -15.23 -12.55
CA GLN A 766 -15.02 -16.48 -11.82
C GLN A 766 -15.70 -16.49 -10.44
N ARG A 767 -15.79 -15.33 -9.78
CA ARG A 767 -16.49 -15.20 -8.51
C ARG A 767 -18.00 -15.41 -8.66
N ASN A 768 -18.61 -14.84 -9.69
CA ASN A 768 -20.05 -15.04 -9.96
C ASN A 768 -20.36 -16.51 -10.25
N ASP A 769 -19.54 -17.14 -11.09
CA ASP A 769 -19.64 -18.57 -11.39
C ASP A 769 -19.52 -19.44 -10.12
N ALA A 770 -18.58 -19.12 -9.23
CA ALA A 770 -18.43 -19.81 -7.95
C ALA A 770 -19.66 -19.67 -7.03
N ARG A 771 -20.30 -18.49 -6.99
CA ARG A 771 -21.53 -18.27 -6.21
C ARG A 771 -22.69 -19.09 -6.74
N GLU A 772 -22.87 -19.13 -8.06
CA GLU A 772 -23.88 -19.99 -8.70
C GLU A 772 -23.64 -21.46 -8.39
N LEU A 773 -22.37 -21.91 -8.48
CA LEU A 773 -22.01 -23.29 -8.21
C LEU A 773 -22.22 -23.70 -6.75
N ALA A 774 -21.90 -22.82 -5.80
CA ALA A 774 -22.12 -23.09 -4.39
C ALA A 774 -23.62 -23.21 -4.03
N ARG A 775 -24.49 -22.43 -4.70
CA ARG A 775 -25.95 -22.58 -4.58
C ARG A 775 -26.43 -23.92 -5.15
N LEU A 776 -25.92 -24.31 -6.32
CA LEU A 776 -26.21 -25.60 -6.93
C LEU A 776 -25.84 -26.78 -6.02
N LEU A 777 -24.66 -26.70 -5.39
CA LEU A 777 -24.20 -27.70 -4.43
C LEU A 777 -25.13 -27.78 -3.20
N LEU A 778 -25.53 -26.63 -2.65
CA LEU A 778 -26.48 -26.58 -1.54
C LEU A 778 -27.84 -27.18 -1.91
N ASP A 779 -28.33 -26.91 -3.12
CA ASP A 779 -29.59 -27.46 -3.63
C ASP A 779 -29.50 -28.99 -3.80
N ASP A 780 -28.38 -29.52 -4.27
CA ASP A 780 -28.15 -30.96 -4.39
C ASP A 780 -28.09 -31.66 -3.03
N ILE A 781 -27.47 -31.03 -2.04
CA ILE A 781 -27.45 -31.53 -0.66
C ILE A 781 -28.87 -31.51 -0.08
N THR A 782 -29.58 -30.38 -0.22
CA THR A 782 -30.92 -30.18 0.36
C THR A 782 -31.97 -31.08 -0.26
N SER A 783 -31.88 -31.33 -1.57
CA SER A 783 -32.77 -32.25 -2.28
C SER A 783 -32.46 -33.74 -2.04
N GLY A 784 -31.32 -34.04 -1.40
CA GLY A 784 -30.84 -35.40 -1.19
C GLY A 784 -30.21 -36.05 -2.42
N ALA A 785 -29.89 -35.27 -3.46
CA ALA A 785 -29.11 -35.73 -4.61
C ALA A 785 -27.66 -36.05 -4.21
N VAL A 786 -27.13 -35.34 -3.21
CA VAL A 786 -25.84 -35.63 -2.55
C VAL A 786 -26.09 -36.11 -1.13
N THR A 787 -25.62 -37.32 -0.81
CA THR A 787 -25.70 -37.90 0.54
C THR A 787 -24.49 -37.45 1.36
N MET A 788 -24.74 -36.79 2.49
CA MET A 788 -23.69 -36.35 3.45
C MET A 788 -23.26 -37.48 4.38
N ASN A 789 -22.43 -38.40 3.89
CA ASN A 789 -21.98 -39.57 4.64
C ASN A 789 -20.52 -39.96 4.40
N ARG A 790 -19.76 -39.11 3.71
CA ARG A 790 -18.37 -39.40 3.39
C ARG A 790 -17.47 -39.14 4.60
N PRO A 791 -16.37 -39.90 4.75
CA PRO A 791 -15.53 -39.86 5.93
C PRO A 791 -14.70 -38.57 6.09
N GLY A 792 -14.63 -37.73 5.05
CA GLY A 792 -13.88 -36.49 5.05
C GLY A 792 -12.36 -36.68 4.95
N ARG A 793 -11.64 -35.60 5.20
CA ARG A 793 -10.17 -35.49 5.04
C ARG A 793 -9.35 -36.52 5.82
N ASP A 794 -9.86 -37.06 6.93
CA ASP A 794 -9.14 -38.03 7.75
C ASP A 794 -9.00 -39.40 7.07
N ALA A 795 -9.79 -39.66 6.02
CA ALA A 795 -9.69 -40.86 5.20
C ALA A 795 -8.82 -40.68 3.94
N LEU A 796 -8.24 -39.49 3.72
CA LEU A 796 -7.31 -39.28 2.62
C LEU A 796 -6.01 -40.08 2.85
N PRO A 797 -5.49 -40.78 1.82
CA PRO A 797 -4.20 -41.43 1.93
C PRO A 797 -3.07 -40.38 2.05
N SER A 798 -1.99 -40.74 2.74
CA SER A 798 -0.81 -39.90 2.82
C SER A 798 -0.13 -39.80 1.45
N VAL A 799 0.06 -38.57 0.96
CA VAL A 799 0.78 -38.26 -0.27
C VAL A 799 2.16 -37.69 0.10
N PRO A 800 3.29 -38.29 -0.32
CA PRO A 800 4.62 -37.77 -0.02
C PRO A 800 4.87 -36.40 -0.66
N GLY A 801 5.48 -35.48 0.07
CA GLY A 801 5.92 -34.19 -0.48
C GLY A 801 4.81 -33.13 -0.62
N VAL A 802 3.66 -33.33 0.01
CA VAL A 802 2.59 -32.32 0.11
C VAL A 802 3.14 -31.05 0.75
N VAL A 803 2.77 -29.91 0.18
CA VAL A 803 3.08 -28.58 0.71
C VAL A 803 1.81 -27.98 1.28
N ASP A 804 1.79 -27.76 2.59
CA ASP A 804 0.70 -27.06 3.26
C ASP A 804 0.80 -25.55 3.06
N PHE A 805 -0.18 -24.81 3.59
CA PHE A 805 -0.22 -23.36 3.41
C PHE A 805 0.95 -22.65 4.09
N ASP A 806 1.47 -23.19 5.20
CA ASP A 806 2.68 -22.63 5.84
C ASP A 806 3.92 -22.86 4.98
N GLY A 807 4.06 -24.03 4.33
CA GLY A 807 5.09 -24.26 3.33
C GLY A 807 5.03 -23.24 2.18
N TRP A 808 3.82 -22.93 1.69
CA TRP A 808 3.63 -21.81 0.77
C TRP A 808 4.07 -20.46 1.36
N ARG A 809 3.69 -20.12 2.59
CA ARG A 809 4.08 -18.85 3.24
C ARG A 809 5.60 -18.71 3.38
N ARG A 810 6.34 -19.81 3.52
CA ARG A 810 7.82 -19.79 3.53
C ARG A 810 8.38 -19.48 2.15
N ILE A 811 7.81 -20.06 1.10
CA ILE A 811 8.12 -19.70 -0.29
C ILE A 811 7.87 -18.20 -0.50
N ASP A 812 6.69 -17.72 -0.13
CA ASP A 812 6.31 -16.31 -0.28
C ASP A 812 7.29 -15.37 0.44
N LEU A 813 7.67 -15.71 1.68
CA LEU A 813 8.66 -14.97 2.45
C LEU A 813 10.04 -14.94 1.76
N ARG A 814 10.51 -16.09 1.27
CA ARG A 814 11.79 -16.17 0.56
C ARG A 814 11.79 -15.33 -0.71
N GLU A 815 10.73 -15.42 -1.50
CA GLU A 815 10.59 -14.68 -2.75
C GLU A 815 10.51 -13.17 -2.54
N THR A 816 9.78 -12.72 -1.51
CA THR A 816 9.67 -11.28 -1.19
C THR A 816 10.97 -10.72 -0.62
N MET A 817 11.69 -11.49 0.20
CA MET A 817 13.01 -11.10 0.71
C MET A 817 14.10 -11.09 -0.38
N GLY A 818 14.00 -11.97 -1.37
CA GLY A 818 14.94 -12.05 -2.50
C GLY A 818 14.70 -11.04 -3.62
N ALA A 819 13.69 -10.18 -3.50
CA ALA A 819 13.33 -9.22 -4.54
C ALA A 819 14.42 -8.16 -4.78
N ALA A 820 14.73 -7.91 -6.06
CA ALA A 820 15.61 -6.82 -6.47
C ALA A 820 15.01 -5.44 -6.10
N PRO A 821 15.81 -4.36 -5.99
CA PRO A 821 15.28 -3.01 -5.79
C PRO A 821 14.22 -2.66 -6.84
N GLY A 822 13.09 -2.09 -6.39
CA GLY A 822 11.97 -1.78 -7.28
C GLY A 822 11.12 -2.98 -7.67
N ARG A 823 11.33 -4.18 -7.11
CA ARG A 823 10.45 -5.35 -7.32
C ARG A 823 9.77 -5.74 -6.02
N VAL A 824 8.55 -6.29 -6.12
CA VAL A 824 7.78 -6.76 -4.95
C VAL A 824 8.12 -8.20 -4.57
N ARG A 825 8.71 -8.96 -5.49
CA ARG A 825 8.96 -10.40 -5.36
C ARG A 825 9.98 -10.87 -6.41
N ALA A 826 10.85 -11.81 -6.05
CA ALA A 826 11.65 -12.62 -6.98
C ALA A 826 11.22 -14.09 -6.88
N LYS A 827 10.50 -14.59 -7.89
CA LYS A 827 9.91 -15.94 -7.84
C LYS A 827 10.95 -17.05 -8.00
N LEU A 828 10.79 -18.12 -7.23
CA LEU A 828 11.57 -19.34 -7.39
C LEU A 828 11.10 -20.09 -8.64
N ARG A 829 12.03 -20.54 -9.48
CA ARG A 829 11.74 -20.98 -10.85
C ARG A 829 11.72 -22.47 -11.04
N THR A 830 12.08 -23.24 -10.03
CA THR A 830 12.12 -24.70 -10.14
C THR A 830 11.31 -25.34 -9.02
N HIS A 831 10.69 -26.48 -9.34
CA HIS A 831 10.02 -27.31 -8.33
C HIS A 831 10.96 -27.64 -7.16
N SER A 832 12.23 -27.93 -7.42
CA SER A 832 13.20 -28.22 -6.38
C SER A 832 13.41 -27.05 -5.42
N GLU A 833 13.56 -25.82 -5.92
CA GLU A 833 13.73 -24.64 -5.06
C GLU A 833 12.48 -24.36 -4.22
N LEU A 834 11.29 -24.51 -4.83
CA LEU A 834 10.01 -24.36 -4.14
C LEU A 834 9.89 -25.35 -2.98
N LEU A 835 10.14 -26.64 -3.24
CA LEU A 835 10.02 -27.69 -2.22
C LEU A 835 11.06 -27.55 -1.09
N VAL A 836 12.31 -27.22 -1.43
CA VAL A 836 13.36 -26.96 -0.43
C VAL A 836 12.96 -25.78 0.46
N THR A 837 12.45 -24.70 -0.14
CA THR A 837 12.04 -23.50 0.61
C THR A 837 10.80 -23.74 1.47
N ALA A 838 9.82 -24.49 0.96
CA ALA A 838 8.63 -24.86 1.73
C ALA A 838 8.97 -25.64 3.01
N ALA A 839 10.03 -26.45 2.95
CA ALA A 839 10.52 -27.25 4.08
C ALA A 839 11.55 -26.50 4.97
N ASP A 840 11.96 -25.28 4.61
CA ASP A 840 13.00 -24.54 5.33
C ASP A 840 12.47 -23.89 6.62
N LEU A 841 12.58 -24.62 7.73
CA LEU A 841 12.14 -24.15 9.04
C LEU A 841 12.97 -22.98 9.60
N THR A 842 14.07 -22.58 8.97
CA THR A 842 14.80 -21.36 9.35
C THR A 842 14.07 -20.08 8.93
N LEU A 843 13.16 -20.19 7.96
CA LEU A 843 12.21 -19.14 7.57
C LEU A 843 11.05 -19.14 8.57
N VAL A 844 11.24 -18.41 9.67
CA VAL A 844 10.23 -18.27 10.73
C VAL A 844 9.03 -17.48 10.19
N LEU A 845 7.88 -18.14 10.14
CA LEU A 845 6.61 -17.50 9.81
C LEU A 845 6.12 -16.74 11.04
N ASN A 846 5.79 -15.46 10.88
CA ASN A 846 5.06 -14.74 11.91
C ASN A 846 3.59 -15.16 11.83
N ASP A 847 3.05 -15.76 12.88
CA ASP A 847 1.61 -15.94 12.97
C ASP A 847 0.92 -14.59 12.93
N SER A 848 -0.02 -14.44 11.99
CA SER A 848 -0.77 -13.22 11.82
C SER A 848 -1.84 -13.11 12.91
N VAL A 849 -1.51 -12.31 13.94
CA VAL A 849 -2.46 -11.59 14.81
C VAL A 849 -3.43 -12.49 15.57
N SER A 850 -3.10 -12.82 16.81
CA SER A 850 -4.09 -13.01 17.86
C SER A 850 -4.85 -11.70 18.09
N ASP A 851 -6.16 -11.78 18.21
CA ASP A 851 -7.10 -10.68 18.41
C ASP A 851 -6.54 -9.59 19.33
N ILE A 852 -6.39 -8.37 18.78
CA ILE A 852 -6.36 -7.18 19.62
C ILE A 852 -7.81 -6.95 20.02
N ASP A 853 -8.12 -7.31 21.25
CA ASP A 853 -9.39 -7.05 21.94
C ASP A 853 -9.59 -5.53 22.04
N LEU A 854 -10.23 -4.94 21.03
CA LEU A 854 -10.63 -3.53 21.00
C LEU A 854 -12.01 -3.37 21.66
N THR A 855 -12.07 -3.59 22.97
CA THR A 855 -13.26 -3.27 23.76
C THR A 855 -13.37 -1.76 23.97
N SER A 856 -14.03 -1.04 23.05
CA SER A 856 -14.61 0.28 23.39
C SER A 856 -15.89 0.61 22.59
N SER A 857 -16.96 0.83 23.36
CA SER A 857 -18.31 1.33 23.03
C SER A 857 -19.08 0.67 21.88
N VAL A 858 -20.26 0.16 22.23
CA VAL A 858 -21.31 -0.28 21.29
C VAL A 858 -21.87 0.94 20.56
N LEU A 859 -21.85 0.92 19.23
CA LEU A 859 -22.56 1.87 18.39
C LEU A 859 -24.06 1.57 18.42
N ALA A 860 -24.88 2.58 18.76
CA ALA A 860 -26.33 2.44 18.80
C ALA A 860 -27.00 2.45 17.41
N VAL A 861 -26.26 2.76 16.33
CA VAL A 861 -26.80 2.91 14.98
C VAL A 861 -26.52 1.64 14.16
N PRO A 862 -27.54 0.95 13.62
CA PRO A 862 -27.35 -0.19 12.74
C PRO A 862 -26.74 0.26 11.40
N ILE A 863 -25.78 -0.53 10.88
CA ILE A 863 -25.00 -0.22 9.68
C ILE A 863 -25.30 -1.24 8.59
N THR A 864 -25.43 -0.77 7.36
CA THR A 864 -25.37 -1.58 6.14
C THR A 864 -24.11 -1.19 5.37
N ILE A 865 -23.17 -2.12 5.22
CA ILE A 865 -21.97 -1.94 4.39
C ILE A 865 -22.25 -2.56 3.03
N ALA A 866 -22.51 -1.71 2.03
CA ALA A 866 -22.80 -2.13 0.67
C ALA A 866 -21.56 -1.96 -0.21
N TYR A 867 -21.13 -3.02 -0.90
CA TYR A 867 -19.95 -2.97 -1.76
C TYR A 867 -20.29 -3.08 -3.24
N GLY A 868 -19.49 -2.42 -4.08
CA GLY A 868 -19.54 -2.53 -5.53
C GLY A 868 -18.14 -2.81 -6.06
N THR A 869 -17.92 -3.95 -6.70
CA THR A 869 -16.57 -4.31 -7.17
C THR A 869 -16.61 -5.23 -8.37
N GLU A 870 -15.66 -5.03 -9.27
CA GLU A 870 -15.32 -6.01 -10.30
C GLU A 870 -14.38 -7.05 -9.68
N SER A 871 -13.18 -6.66 -9.28
CA SER A 871 -12.09 -7.58 -8.92
C SER A 871 -12.12 -8.14 -7.50
N GLY A 872 -13.15 -7.82 -6.70
CA GLY A 872 -13.26 -8.25 -5.29
C GLY A 872 -12.69 -7.28 -4.26
N GLY A 873 -11.92 -6.25 -4.68
CA GLY A 873 -11.27 -5.32 -3.75
C GLY A 873 -12.22 -4.62 -2.77
N ALA A 874 -13.34 -4.07 -3.24
CA ALA A 874 -14.31 -3.41 -2.36
C ALA A 874 -15.11 -4.38 -1.48
N GLU A 875 -15.32 -5.62 -1.93
CA GLU A 875 -15.94 -6.68 -1.11
C GLU A 875 -15.05 -7.03 0.07
N LEU A 876 -13.75 -7.24 -0.19
CA LEU A 876 -12.71 -7.48 0.81
C LEU A 876 -12.68 -6.41 1.91
N VAL A 877 -12.80 -5.15 1.49
CA VAL A 877 -12.86 -4.00 2.40
C VAL A 877 -14.16 -4.05 3.20
N ALA A 878 -15.31 -4.23 2.54
CA ALA A 878 -16.59 -4.28 3.23
C ALA A 878 -16.70 -5.44 4.24
N GLU A 879 -16.16 -6.61 3.93
CA GLU A 879 -16.10 -7.76 4.83
C GLU A 879 -15.18 -7.52 6.02
N ASP A 880 -14.03 -6.87 5.82
CA ASP A 880 -13.14 -6.53 6.92
C ASP A 880 -13.74 -5.47 7.84
N LEU A 881 -14.31 -4.41 7.26
CA LEU A 881 -15.08 -3.43 8.02
C LEU A 881 -16.22 -4.11 8.78
N GLY A 882 -16.98 -4.98 8.13
CA GLY A 882 -18.10 -5.66 8.76
C GLY A 882 -17.69 -6.55 9.94
N ARG A 883 -16.53 -7.24 9.85
CA ARG A 883 -15.98 -7.96 11.00
C ARG A 883 -15.55 -7.03 12.13
N ARG A 884 -14.82 -5.96 11.82
CA ARG A 884 -14.37 -4.98 12.84
C ARG A 884 -15.54 -4.32 13.58
N PHE A 885 -16.66 -4.13 12.90
CA PHE A 885 -17.86 -3.53 13.49
C PHE A 885 -18.87 -4.53 14.04
N GLY A 886 -18.82 -5.81 13.65
CA GLY A 886 -19.82 -6.80 14.04
C GLY A 886 -19.93 -7.02 15.55
N GLU A 887 -18.87 -6.74 16.30
CA GLU A 887 -18.87 -6.75 17.78
C GLU A 887 -19.40 -5.45 18.39
N ARG A 888 -19.41 -4.35 17.62
CA ARG A 888 -19.74 -2.98 18.06
C ARG A 888 -21.11 -2.50 17.57
N ALA A 889 -21.67 -3.06 16.50
CA ALA A 889 -22.92 -2.62 15.88
C ALA A 889 -23.67 -3.78 15.22
N ASP A 890 -24.98 -3.63 15.01
CA ASP A 890 -25.72 -4.47 14.06
C ASP A 890 -25.24 -4.12 12.63
N VAL A 891 -24.44 -5.01 12.03
CA VAL A 891 -23.87 -4.83 10.69
C VAL A 891 -24.48 -5.81 9.69
N LYS A 892 -24.99 -5.28 8.58
CA LYS A 892 -25.38 -6.03 7.40
C LYS A 892 -24.39 -5.76 6.27
N ILE A 893 -23.87 -6.78 5.61
CA ILE A 893 -23.08 -6.62 4.38
C ILE A 893 -23.99 -6.90 3.18
N ALA A 894 -23.96 -6.02 2.18
CA ALA A 894 -24.77 -6.14 0.97
C ALA A 894 -23.92 -5.99 -0.31
N ASP A 895 -24.27 -6.73 -1.36
CA ASP A 895 -23.70 -6.54 -2.69
C ASP A 895 -24.55 -5.54 -3.46
N LEU A 896 -23.96 -4.43 -3.91
CA LEU A 896 -24.66 -3.41 -4.69
C LEU A 896 -25.18 -3.95 -6.03
N ALA A 897 -24.68 -5.10 -6.50
CA ALA A 897 -25.18 -5.75 -7.70
C ALA A 897 -26.46 -6.59 -7.47
N GLU A 898 -26.80 -6.89 -6.21
CA GLU A 898 -27.93 -7.76 -5.85
C GLU A 898 -29.09 -7.00 -5.18
N ILE A 899 -28.98 -5.68 -4.99
CA ILE A 899 -30.01 -4.87 -4.31
C ILE A 899 -30.67 -3.87 -5.26
N GLY A 900 -31.97 -3.65 -5.08
CA GLY A 900 -32.75 -2.59 -5.73
C GLY A 900 -32.95 -1.35 -4.85
N PRO A 901 -33.53 -0.26 -5.38
CA PRO A 901 -33.91 0.93 -4.61
C PRO A 901 -34.76 0.62 -3.35
N GLU A 902 -35.62 -0.40 -3.41
CA GLU A 902 -36.50 -0.86 -2.34
C GLU A 902 -35.78 -1.55 -1.18
N ASP A 903 -34.56 -2.07 -1.43
CA ASP A 903 -33.75 -2.77 -0.44
C ASP A 903 -32.89 -1.81 0.41
N ILE A 904 -32.86 -0.52 0.05
CA ILE A 904 -32.14 0.52 0.76
C ILE A 904 -32.92 0.91 2.03
N ASP A 905 -32.56 0.27 3.14
CA ASP A 905 -33.16 0.55 4.45
C ASP A 905 -32.69 1.90 5.00
N SER A 906 -33.54 2.92 4.84
CA SER A 906 -33.31 4.28 5.36
C SER A 906 -33.20 4.39 6.89
N SER A 907 -33.54 3.35 7.65
CA SER A 907 -33.34 3.32 9.11
C SER A 907 -31.91 2.92 9.52
N ARG A 908 -31.09 2.45 8.56
CA ARG A 908 -29.69 2.07 8.75
C ARG A 908 -28.77 3.08 8.11
N MET A 909 -27.59 3.24 8.65
CA MET A 909 -26.55 4.01 7.98
C MET A 909 -25.94 3.17 6.85
N LEU A 910 -25.86 3.74 5.65
CA LEU A 910 -25.30 3.05 4.47
C LEU A 910 -23.82 3.41 4.26
N VAL A 911 -22.93 2.46 4.44
CA VAL A 911 -21.51 2.60 4.07
C VAL A 911 -21.31 2.00 2.68
N VAL A 912 -21.04 2.84 1.70
CA VAL A 912 -20.79 2.43 0.31
C VAL A 912 -19.29 2.24 0.11
N VAL A 913 -18.85 1.03 -0.19
CA VAL A 913 -17.46 0.74 -0.59
C VAL A 913 -17.46 0.37 -2.06
N CYS A 914 -17.00 1.24 -2.96
CA CYS A 914 -17.21 1.02 -4.39
C CYS A 914 -15.97 1.31 -5.22
N SER A 915 -15.61 0.36 -6.08
CA SER A 915 -14.53 0.50 -7.06
C SER A 915 -14.97 1.30 -8.28
N THR A 916 -14.02 1.92 -8.95
CA THR A 916 -14.21 2.52 -10.28
C THR A 916 -13.74 1.55 -11.37
N TYR A 917 -14.42 1.52 -12.51
CA TYR A 917 -14.11 0.65 -13.64
C TYR A 917 -14.07 1.40 -14.97
N GLY A 918 -13.24 0.92 -15.91
CA GLY A 918 -13.10 1.49 -17.25
C GLY A 918 -12.75 2.99 -17.24
N ASP A 919 -13.44 3.78 -18.05
CA ASP A 919 -13.25 5.24 -18.16
C ASP A 919 -13.99 6.03 -17.07
N GLY A 920 -13.98 5.53 -15.82
CA GLY A 920 -14.59 6.22 -14.67
C GLY A 920 -16.02 5.80 -14.34
N GLU A 921 -16.45 4.64 -14.85
CA GLU A 921 -17.79 4.10 -14.67
C GLU A 921 -17.91 3.30 -13.35
N LEU A 922 -19.15 3.01 -12.94
CA LEU A 922 -19.42 2.02 -11.88
C LEU A 922 -19.10 0.60 -12.36
N PRO A 923 -18.82 -0.33 -11.42
CA PRO A 923 -18.77 -1.75 -11.72
C PRO A 923 -20.05 -2.17 -12.44
N THR A 924 -19.93 -3.01 -13.46
CA THR A 924 -20.97 -3.46 -14.38
C THR A 924 -22.21 -3.95 -13.65
N GLY A 925 -22.02 -4.75 -12.59
CA GLY A 925 -23.11 -5.25 -11.77
C GLY A 925 -23.89 -4.18 -11.00
N VAL A 926 -23.29 -3.01 -10.74
CA VAL A 926 -23.90 -1.92 -9.96
C VAL A 926 -24.65 -0.92 -10.84
N ARG A 927 -24.39 -0.90 -12.15
CA ARG A 927 -25.04 0.02 -13.10
C ARG A 927 -26.58 -0.07 -13.09
N PRO A 928 -27.20 -1.27 -13.03
CA PRO A 928 -28.66 -1.39 -12.93
C PRO A 928 -29.25 -0.65 -11.72
N LEU A 929 -28.60 -0.68 -10.56
CA LEU A 929 -29.04 0.05 -9.37
C LEU A 929 -28.98 1.57 -9.60
N LEU A 930 -27.90 2.08 -10.20
CA LEU A 930 -27.80 3.52 -10.53
C LEU A 930 -28.91 3.96 -11.49
N ASP A 931 -29.21 3.16 -12.51
CA ASP A 931 -30.27 3.44 -13.48
C ASP A 931 -31.67 3.39 -12.83
N ALA A 932 -31.91 2.42 -11.94
CA ALA A 932 -33.15 2.31 -11.17
C ALA A 932 -33.34 3.51 -10.24
N LEU A 933 -32.32 3.92 -9.48
CA LEU A 933 -32.36 5.11 -8.61
C LEU A 933 -32.70 6.39 -9.38
N ARG A 934 -32.16 6.56 -10.59
CA ARG A 934 -32.45 7.71 -11.47
C ARG A 934 -33.85 7.68 -12.06
N THR A 935 -34.38 6.49 -12.33
CA THR A 935 -35.68 6.32 -12.99
C THR A 935 -36.83 6.37 -12.00
N GLU A 936 -36.72 5.64 -10.89
CA GLU A 936 -37.79 5.47 -9.89
C GLU A 936 -37.83 6.61 -8.87
N ARG A 937 -36.67 7.26 -8.64
CA ARG A 937 -36.48 8.37 -7.72
C ARG A 937 -37.12 8.15 -6.34
N PRO A 938 -36.71 7.12 -5.58
CA PRO A 938 -37.21 6.89 -4.22
C PRO A 938 -36.89 8.07 -3.29
N ASN A 939 -37.68 8.25 -2.25
CA ASN A 939 -37.41 9.26 -1.22
C ASN A 939 -36.38 8.74 -0.21
N LEU A 940 -35.16 9.28 -0.24
CA LEU A 940 -34.06 8.88 0.65
C LEU A 940 -33.72 9.95 1.69
N ASN A 941 -34.62 10.89 1.98
CA ASN A 941 -34.37 12.00 2.93
C ASN A 941 -33.94 11.56 4.35
N ALA A 942 -34.34 10.35 4.76
CA ALA A 942 -33.99 9.79 6.07
C ALA A 942 -32.66 9.00 6.06
N LEU A 943 -32.13 8.70 4.88
CA LEU A 943 -30.92 7.90 4.73
C LEU A 943 -29.67 8.74 5.02
N THR A 944 -28.80 8.21 5.87
CA THR A 944 -27.43 8.70 6.01
C THR A 944 -26.47 7.73 5.35
N PHE A 945 -25.47 8.24 4.64
CA PHE A 945 -24.51 7.39 3.96
C PHE A 945 -23.08 7.93 3.99
N ALA A 946 -22.10 7.05 3.86
CA ALA A 946 -20.69 7.39 3.69
C ALA A 946 -20.13 6.62 2.50
N VAL A 947 -19.05 7.12 1.88
CA VAL A 947 -18.49 6.49 0.67
C VAL A 947 -16.99 6.35 0.78
N PHE A 948 -16.52 5.11 0.57
CA PHE A 948 -15.13 4.76 0.34
C PHE A 948 -14.94 4.34 -1.12
N GLY A 949 -14.41 5.26 -1.91
CA GLY A 949 -14.16 5.08 -3.34
C GLY A 949 -12.79 4.49 -3.60
N MET A 950 -12.75 3.33 -4.25
CA MET A 950 -11.51 2.69 -4.69
C MET A 950 -11.27 2.99 -6.17
N GLY A 951 -10.12 3.56 -6.51
CA GLY A 951 -9.75 3.89 -7.89
C GLY A 951 -8.24 3.82 -8.06
N ASP A 952 -7.73 3.97 -9.28
CA ASP A 952 -6.29 3.99 -9.54
C ASP A 952 -5.86 5.42 -9.88
N ARG A 953 -4.89 5.96 -9.15
CA ARG A 953 -4.45 7.36 -9.27
C ARG A 953 -3.71 7.64 -10.58
N SER A 954 -3.18 6.61 -11.26
CA SER A 954 -2.61 6.77 -12.61
C SER A 954 -3.65 7.28 -13.61
N TYR A 955 -4.95 7.09 -13.31
CA TYR A 955 -6.08 7.61 -14.07
C TYR A 955 -6.60 8.94 -13.52
N ALA A 956 -5.77 9.99 -13.60
CA ALA A 956 -6.04 11.28 -12.96
C ALA A 956 -7.43 11.92 -13.25
N LYS A 957 -8.04 11.63 -14.42
CA LYS A 957 -9.36 12.17 -14.80
C LYS A 957 -10.55 11.38 -14.25
N THR A 958 -10.35 10.12 -13.92
CA THR A 958 -11.42 9.17 -13.58
C THR A 958 -11.21 8.52 -12.21
N TYR A 959 -10.21 8.98 -11.46
CA TYR A 959 -9.87 8.49 -10.13
C TYR A 959 -11.07 8.55 -9.17
N SER A 960 -11.55 7.37 -8.77
CA SER A 960 -12.74 7.15 -7.93
C SER A 960 -14.06 7.69 -8.52
N ARG A 961 -14.15 7.95 -9.82
CA ARG A 961 -15.35 8.52 -10.46
C ARG A 961 -16.58 7.62 -10.35
N GLY A 962 -16.42 6.30 -10.38
CA GLY A 962 -17.54 5.36 -10.31
C GLY A 962 -18.33 5.52 -9.00
N SER A 963 -17.62 5.52 -7.87
CA SER A 963 -18.22 5.72 -6.55
C SER A 963 -18.79 7.14 -6.36
N GLU A 964 -18.26 8.15 -7.05
CA GLU A 964 -18.84 9.51 -7.06
C GLU A 964 -20.21 9.55 -7.73
N LEU A 965 -20.37 8.86 -8.87
CA LEU A 965 -21.65 8.82 -9.60
C LEU A 965 -22.78 8.25 -8.74
N LEU A 966 -22.48 7.23 -7.92
CA LEU A 966 -23.44 6.65 -6.99
C LEU A 966 -23.72 7.59 -5.81
N ALA A 967 -22.69 8.27 -5.29
CA ALA A 967 -22.85 9.25 -4.22
C ALA A 967 -23.72 10.45 -4.67
N GLU A 968 -23.48 10.97 -5.87
CA GLU A 968 -24.27 12.03 -6.51
C GLU A 968 -25.75 11.61 -6.62
N ALA A 969 -26.01 10.40 -7.10
CA ALA A 969 -27.37 9.88 -7.25
C ALA A 969 -28.10 9.74 -5.90
N LEU A 970 -27.43 9.26 -4.85
CA LEU A 970 -28.01 9.16 -3.50
C LEU A 970 -28.33 10.55 -2.94
N SER A 971 -27.41 11.52 -3.08
CA SER A 971 -27.62 12.90 -2.63
C SER A 971 -28.74 13.61 -3.39
N ASP A 972 -28.87 13.39 -4.70
CA ASP A 972 -29.96 13.94 -5.53
C ASP A 972 -31.36 13.43 -5.12
N LEU A 973 -31.42 12.32 -4.38
CA LEU A 973 -32.64 11.72 -3.83
C LEU A 973 -32.89 12.08 -2.36
N GLY A 974 -32.05 12.98 -1.82
CA GLY A 974 -32.19 13.52 -0.47
C GLY A 974 -31.38 12.80 0.61
N ALA A 975 -30.62 11.75 0.27
CA ALA A 975 -29.75 11.09 1.23
C ALA A 975 -28.62 12.03 1.66
N MET A 976 -28.31 12.04 2.96
CA MET A 976 -27.29 12.91 3.52
C MET A 976 -25.96 12.16 3.64
N ARG A 977 -24.92 12.66 2.97
CA ARG A 977 -23.57 12.12 3.14
C ARG A 977 -22.97 12.59 4.48
N VAL A 978 -22.37 11.68 5.22
CA VAL A 978 -21.64 11.91 6.47
C VAL A 978 -20.20 11.42 6.34
N GLY A 979 -19.28 12.00 7.11
CA GLY A 979 -17.86 11.72 7.04
C GLY A 979 -17.16 12.30 5.82
N GLU A 980 -15.82 12.27 5.86
CA GLU A 980 -15.02 12.56 4.68
C GLU A 980 -15.30 11.53 3.58
N TYR A 981 -15.16 11.93 2.31
CA TYR A 981 -15.21 10.97 1.21
C TYR A 981 -13.88 10.19 1.17
N GLY A 982 -13.91 8.91 1.48
CA GLY A 982 -12.72 8.07 1.44
C GLY A 982 -12.29 7.85 -0.01
N ARG A 983 -11.02 8.13 -0.32
CA ARG A 983 -10.41 7.80 -1.61
C ARG A 983 -9.22 6.91 -1.40
N HIS A 984 -9.21 5.78 -2.10
CA HIS A 984 -8.12 4.83 -2.05
C HIS A 984 -7.52 4.62 -3.43
N ASP A 985 -6.19 4.76 -3.51
CA ASP A 985 -5.40 4.41 -4.69
C ASP A 985 -5.09 2.91 -4.68
N ALA A 986 -5.83 2.16 -5.49
CA ALA A 986 -5.70 0.71 -5.64
C ALA A 986 -4.36 0.29 -6.27
N GLY A 987 -3.68 1.19 -6.98
CA GLY A 987 -2.31 0.99 -7.48
C GLY A 987 -1.22 1.41 -6.47
N GLY A 988 -1.62 2.01 -5.36
CA GLY A 988 -0.71 2.55 -4.34
C GLY A 988 -0.15 1.49 -3.39
N ALA A 989 0.88 1.88 -2.63
CA ALA A 989 1.54 1.01 -1.64
C ALA A 989 0.74 0.84 -0.33
N ILE A 990 -0.33 1.62 -0.14
CA ILE A 990 -1.17 1.58 1.07
C ILE A 990 -2.21 0.48 0.90
N ASP A 991 -2.49 -0.27 1.96
CA ASP A 991 -3.51 -1.31 1.94
C ASP A 991 -4.94 -0.70 2.01
N ALA A 992 -5.83 -1.13 1.11
CA ALA A 992 -7.21 -0.64 1.03
C ALA A 992 -8.03 -0.88 2.29
N VAL A 993 -7.82 -2.01 2.96
CA VAL A 993 -8.52 -2.40 4.18
C VAL A 993 -8.06 -1.54 5.35
N GLU A 994 -6.75 -1.30 5.47
CA GLU A 994 -6.23 -0.41 6.50
C GLU A 994 -6.66 1.04 6.26
N ALA A 995 -6.61 1.53 5.02
CA ALA A 995 -7.09 2.87 4.68
C ALA A 995 -8.60 3.03 4.94
N ALA A 996 -9.40 2.01 4.63
CA ALA A 996 -10.83 2.02 4.91
C ALA A 996 -11.14 1.95 6.40
N ALA A 997 -10.38 1.16 7.16
CA ALA A 997 -10.52 1.05 8.60
C ALA A 997 -10.15 2.35 9.33
N GLU A 998 -9.12 3.06 8.87
CA GLU A 998 -8.79 4.40 9.39
C GLU A 998 -9.89 5.40 9.04
N TRP A 999 -10.31 5.42 7.77
CA TRP A 999 -11.35 6.32 7.26
C TRP A 999 -12.68 6.18 8.01
N ILE A 1000 -13.14 4.94 8.20
CA ILE A 1000 -14.46 4.68 8.77
C ILE A 1000 -14.55 5.06 10.25
N GLU A 1001 -13.44 5.06 11.01
CA GLU A 1001 -13.46 5.52 12.40
C GLU A 1001 -13.82 7.02 12.48
N GLY A 1002 -13.36 7.83 11.51
CA GLY A 1002 -13.78 9.23 11.39
C GLY A 1002 -15.27 9.39 11.05
N VAL A 1003 -15.78 8.54 10.16
CA VAL A 1003 -17.22 8.51 9.80
C VAL A 1003 -18.08 8.14 11.01
N VAL A 1004 -17.65 7.13 11.77
CA VAL A 1004 -18.33 6.62 12.96
C VAL A 1004 -18.32 7.65 14.10
N ALA A 1005 -17.20 8.36 14.30
CA ALA A 1005 -17.11 9.45 15.28
C ALA A 1005 -18.10 10.58 14.96
N GLU A 1006 -18.24 10.96 13.68
CA GLU A 1006 -19.21 11.98 13.26
C GLU A 1006 -20.67 11.54 13.51
N LEU A 1007 -20.99 10.27 13.24
CA LEU A 1007 -22.32 9.71 13.49
C LEU A 1007 -22.67 9.69 14.98
N ALA A 1008 -21.76 9.21 15.82
CA ALA A 1008 -21.98 9.15 17.27
C ALA A 1008 -22.28 10.54 17.84
N THR A 1009 -21.59 11.57 17.34
CA THR A 1009 -21.80 12.97 17.71
C THR A 1009 -23.19 13.48 17.28
N ARG A 1010 -23.65 13.10 16.08
CA ARG A 1010 -24.97 13.51 15.55
C ARG A 1010 -26.14 12.84 16.27
N THR A 1011 -26.03 11.55 16.60
CA THR A 1011 -27.08 10.84 17.34
C THR A 1011 -27.26 11.40 18.75
N GLN A 1012 -26.18 11.86 19.39
CA GLN A 1012 -26.25 12.57 20.68
C GLN A 1012 -26.87 13.97 20.57
N ALA A 1013 -26.75 14.64 19.42
CA ALA A 1013 -27.37 15.95 19.16
C ALA A 1013 -28.88 15.86 18.86
N LEU A 1014 -29.38 14.71 18.40
CA LEU A 1014 -30.81 14.46 18.14
C LEU A 1014 -31.57 13.90 19.35
N THR A 1015 -30.85 13.40 20.36
CA THR A 1015 -31.41 12.85 21.61
C THR A 1015 -31.35 13.84 22.79
N ARG A 1016 -30.79 15.04 22.57
CA ARG A 1016 -30.88 16.22 23.45
C ARG A 1016 -31.83 17.24 22.82
#